data_AF-A0A9D8E1B6-F1
#
_entry.id   AF-A0A9D8E1B6-F1
#
_cell.length_a   1.000
_cell.length_b   1.000
_cell.length_c   1.000
_cell.angle_alpha   90.00
_cell.angle_beta   90.00
_cell.angle_gamma   90.00
#
_symmetry.space_group_name_H-M   'P 1'
#
loop_
_entity.id
_entity.type
_entity.pdbx_description
1 polymer ?
#
loop_
_entity_poly.entity_id
_entity_poly.type
_entity_poly.pdbx_seq_one_letter_code
_entity_poly.pdbx_strand_id
1 'polypeptide(L)'
;MAFSDWVQYFIEGFPVGCIYGLVAIGLVLTYKTSGVFNLAFGAQAFMSAAIMYEMVEAGQPRWLALVVSVFLVAPLFGLLLDRALFRYMRNSSWVVKLVSSLGLFVALPEIVKAVLTGVKPQFSPPSVAGLIGMTDLAGADGVFRIGDYVISADRMTTVVVTLAAVVGFAVLFRYTALGLQMRAIVESFRMVELAGVNSERVSMAAWMLSSFLAGLAGVLLAPDIGSIDAIPFTLLLVAAVSAAAFGRLTSIPLALLGAIILGVGQRAIIGFSYEFEWPQNIQTGVRPALPFVALFLLLILLPAFKGRRDVTDPLSGVDPPPPAMAHEYKDRSLAKASRIAFAVFIVVFLGLVCFVMSDVWVFRFTDAFALAIAFLSITVFTGLGGQISLGQAAFAGIGGYATANLATENGLPVLLALLIGVALAVVVGALLAIPALRLGGIFLTLATLAFALMAQNIVFSNEAVAGGPNGLAVPRPGFLEGSGFLGRDQRYFLFVFACFTVVGFLVIFVRSGTTGRYFAALRGSETAAASIGINGTRQRVLLFALSAGIAGLAGGIFAMNSFKVNFATQEYQALFGVAWVVLVVSLGSRTVDGAVNAAISFVLFQWLLSDYLGMEATIALIGFGFGAITYARHPEGIVEFRTRTSILERRKATLLKARTAEMRAAGPLPAGYLPGARVVLPALAGPVVLLLAIVVRRILGGPDGAPVWLIAVCVVPSVLFALAWIAWTHRRLVAQGGYRWGWWVLLGGTVVGLLVGWYLTGPAAEPSAFGPPDSWVWIDAPTWLGALVGAVCGFAVAAFFMLPVHVEQVARVLDFRIPPVTWRAGRAPTIWIVLGTFLSYWASDGWVPPFLWPLYLMTMVAAIAVSQWMGQVQGASNELVIGEVDVAPGVPLAEDALPETLPELADADLAPSGGAPS
;
A
#
# COMPACT_ATOMS: atom_id res chain seq x y z
N MET A 1 8.08 26.54 -41.12
CA MET A 1 6.63 26.65 -40.79
C MET A 1 5.98 27.90 -41.35
N ALA A 2 4.91 27.71 -42.10
CA ALA A 2 3.98 28.75 -42.50
C ALA A 2 2.97 29.05 -41.37
N PHE A 3 2.28 30.19 -41.45
CA PHE A 3 1.20 30.53 -40.50
C PHE A 3 0.07 29.48 -40.51
N SER A 4 -0.19 28.85 -41.66
CA SER A 4 -1.14 27.75 -41.81
C SER A 4 -0.84 26.58 -40.86
N ASP A 5 0.43 26.25 -40.64
CA ASP A 5 0.83 25.11 -39.81
C ASP A 5 0.47 25.37 -38.34
N TRP A 6 0.66 26.61 -37.87
CA TRP A 6 0.26 27.02 -36.52
C TRP A 6 -1.25 27.01 -36.33
N VAL A 7 -2.00 27.42 -37.36
CA VAL A 7 -3.47 27.33 -37.35
C VAL A 7 -3.91 25.86 -37.28
N GLN A 8 -3.26 24.96 -38.03
CA GLN A 8 -3.52 23.53 -37.96
C GLN A 8 -3.26 22.97 -36.56
N TYR A 9 -2.09 23.22 -35.98
CA TYR A 9 -1.74 22.73 -34.65
C TYR A 9 -2.70 23.26 -33.58
N PHE A 10 -3.17 24.50 -33.74
CA PHE A 10 -4.18 25.07 -32.86
C PHE A 10 -5.51 24.33 -33.00
N ILE A 11 -6.02 24.18 -34.23
CA ILE A 11 -7.30 23.52 -34.51
C ILE A 11 -7.31 22.07 -34.03
N GLU A 12 -6.25 21.31 -34.27
CA GLU A 12 -6.15 19.90 -33.85
C GLU A 12 -5.82 19.72 -32.36
N GLY A 13 -5.09 20.67 -31.77
CA GLY A 13 -4.61 20.59 -30.39
C GLY A 13 -5.59 21.16 -29.37
N PHE A 14 -6.45 22.08 -29.76
CA PHE A 14 -7.41 22.73 -28.89
C PHE A 14 -8.41 21.75 -28.23
N PRO A 15 -9.01 20.77 -28.94
CA PRO A 15 -9.87 19.77 -28.31
C PRO A 15 -9.15 18.93 -27.25
N VAL A 16 -7.91 18.51 -27.52
CA VAL A 16 -7.08 17.76 -26.55
C VAL A 16 -6.81 18.61 -25.31
N GLY A 17 -6.49 19.89 -25.51
CA GLY A 17 -6.32 20.86 -24.43
C GLY A 17 -7.59 21.10 -23.61
N CYS A 18 -8.78 20.99 -24.22
CA CYS A 18 -10.06 21.08 -23.50
C CYS A 18 -10.27 19.91 -22.53
N ILE A 19 -9.86 18.69 -22.88
CA ILE A 19 -9.91 17.53 -21.97
C ILE A 19 -8.94 17.74 -20.80
N TYR A 20 -7.69 18.10 -21.11
CA TYR A 20 -6.68 18.43 -20.09
C TYR A 20 -7.18 19.54 -19.15
N GLY A 21 -7.93 20.51 -19.71
CA GLY A 21 -8.55 21.61 -18.98
C GLY A 21 -9.59 21.14 -17.97
N LEU A 22 -10.54 20.28 -18.37
CA LEU A 22 -11.55 19.73 -17.46
C LEU A 22 -10.92 19.02 -16.26
N VAL A 23 -9.92 18.19 -16.52
CA VAL A 23 -9.19 17.44 -15.50
C VAL A 23 -8.40 18.39 -14.59
N ALA A 24 -7.70 19.38 -15.17
CA ALA A 24 -6.93 20.36 -14.42
C ALA A 24 -7.83 21.20 -13.49
N ILE A 25 -9.02 21.59 -13.95
CA ILE A 25 -10.01 22.31 -13.12
C ILE A 25 -10.44 21.45 -11.93
N GLY A 26 -10.73 20.16 -12.15
CA GLY A 26 -11.13 19.23 -11.08
C GLY A 26 -10.02 18.98 -10.06
N LEU A 27 -8.75 18.92 -10.50
CA LEU A 27 -7.57 18.81 -9.65
C LEU A 27 -7.31 20.09 -8.83
N VAL A 28 -7.38 21.26 -9.47
CA VAL A 28 -7.23 22.56 -8.79
C VAL A 28 -8.32 22.72 -7.74
N LEU A 29 -9.57 22.36 -8.07
CA LEU A 29 -10.69 22.46 -7.16
C LEU A 29 -10.50 21.62 -5.90
N THR A 30 -10.17 20.33 -6.04
CA THR A 30 -9.95 19.44 -4.88
C THR A 30 -8.77 19.89 -4.04
N TYR A 31 -7.67 20.27 -4.67
CA TYR A 31 -6.49 20.75 -3.96
C TYR A 31 -6.81 22.00 -3.14
N LYS A 32 -7.46 23.00 -3.74
CA LYS A 32 -7.85 24.24 -3.05
C LYS A 32 -8.76 23.98 -1.85
N THR A 33 -9.78 23.14 -2.04
CA THR A 33 -10.87 22.99 -1.06
C THR A 33 -10.60 21.96 0.04
N SER A 34 -9.71 20.99 -0.18
CA SER A 34 -9.43 19.93 0.78
C SER A 34 -7.97 19.91 1.27
N GLY A 35 -7.07 20.62 0.57
CA GLY A 35 -5.62 20.51 0.80
C GLY A 35 -5.05 19.13 0.40
N VAL A 36 -5.85 18.25 -0.20
CA VAL A 36 -5.44 16.94 -0.69
C VAL A 36 -5.30 16.99 -2.20
N PHE A 37 -4.16 16.55 -2.71
CA PHE A 37 -3.92 16.41 -4.13
C PHE A 37 -4.44 15.05 -4.63
N ASN A 38 -5.52 15.03 -5.39
CA ASN A 38 -6.16 13.79 -5.84
C ASN A 38 -5.43 13.14 -7.04
N LEU A 39 -4.47 12.26 -6.76
CA LEU A 39 -3.77 11.51 -7.82
C LEU A 39 -4.64 10.41 -8.47
N ALA A 40 -5.75 10.01 -7.85
CA ALA A 40 -6.63 9.00 -8.42
C ALA A 40 -7.59 9.53 -9.50
N PHE A 41 -7.47 10.80 -9.89
CA PHE A 41 -8.40 11.43 -10.84
C PHE A 41 -8.44 10.70 -12.20
N GLY A 42 -7.27 10.28 -12.72
CA GLY A 42 -7.21 9.48 -13.96
C GLY A 42 -7.94 8.14 -13.82
N ALA A 43 -7.82 7.48 -12.67
CA ALA A 43 -8.53 6.25 -12.37
C ALA A 43 -10.05 6.46 -12.22
N GLN A 44 -10.49 7.60 -11.69
CA GLN A 44 -11.91 7.98 -11.64
C GLN A 44 -12.48 8.22 -13.04
N ALA A 45 -11.70 8.84 -13.93
CA ALA A 45 -12.06 9.04 -15.33
C ALA A 45 -12.21 7.70 -16.06
N PHE A 46 -11.26 6.78 -15.87
CA PHE A 46 -11.31 5.41 -16.40
C PHE A 46 -12.57 4.67 -15.93
N MET A 47 -12.89 4.72 -14.63
CA MET A 47 -14.08 4.08 -14.07
C MET A 47 -15.37 4.56 -14.75
N SER A 48 -15.55 5.87 -14.93
CA SER A 48 -16.77 6.40 -15.57
C SER A 48 -16.87 5.98 -17.03
N ALA A 49 -15.74 5.97 -17.75
CA ALA A 49 -15.70 5.52 -19.14
C ALA A 49 -16.03 4.01 -19.25
N ALA A 50 -15.45 3.18 -18.37
CA ALA A 50 -15.72 1.75 -18.30
C ALA A 50 -17.19 1.45 -17.99
N ILE A 51 -17.79 2.13 -17.00
CA ILE A 51 -19.22 1.95 -16.68
C ILE A 51 -20.11 2.32 -17.87
N MET A 52 -19.80 3.42 -18.56
CA MET A 52 -20.57 3.81 -19.73
C MET A 52 -20.49 2.76 -20.84
N TYR A 53 -19.31 2.21 -21.08
CA TYR A 53 -19.10 1.16 -22.07
C TYR A 53 -19.91 -0.10 -21.75
N GLU A 54 -19.76 -0.62 -20.54
CA GLU A 54 -20.48 -1.82 -20.09
C GLU A 54 -21.99 -1.66 -20.20
N MET A 55 -22.54 -0.49 -19.85
CA MET A 55 -23.97 -0.24 -19.99
C MET A 55 -24.42 -0.23 -21.46
N VAL A 56 -23.64 0.38 -22.34
CA VAL A 56 -23.96 0.42 -23.78
C VAL A 56 -23.82 -0.97 -24.40
N GLU A 57 -22.81 -1.74 -24.01
CA GLU A 57 -22.63 -3.12 -24.44
C GLU A 57 -23.75 -4.03 -23.93
N ALA A 58 -24.24 -3.79 -22.71
CA ALA A 58 -25.44 -4.41 -22.16
C ALA A 58 -26.76 -3.96 -22.83
N GLY A 59 -26.69 -3.20 -23.92
CA GLY A 59 -27.83 -2.76 -24.74
C GLY A 59 -28.60 -1.57 -24.18
N GLN A 60 -28.11 -0.89 -23.13
CA GLN A 60 -28.75 0.30 -22.60
C GLN A 60 -28.55 1.51 -23.53
N PRO A 61 -29.53 2.42 -23.60
CA PRO A 61 -29.40 3.60 -24.44
C PRO A 61 -28.28 4.52 -23.93
N ARG A 62 -27.52 5.10 -24.87
CA ARG A 62 -26.32 5.90 -24.57
C ARG A 62 -26.57 7.07 -23.60
N TRP A 63 -27.75 7.71 -23.68
CA TRP A 63 -28.09 8.82 -22.78
C TRP A 63 -28.24 8.36 -21.33
N LEU A 64 -28.81 7.16 -21.11
CA LEU A 64 -28.96 6.59 -19.78
C LEU A 64 -27.59 6.20 -19.23
N ALA A 65 -26.74 5.58 -20.05
CA ALA A 65 -25.37 5.25 -19.68
C ALA A 65 -24.56 6.51 -19.30
N LEU A 66 -24.71 7.62 -20.03
CA LEU A 66 -24.08 8.90 -19.70
C LEU A 66 -24.58 9.45 -18.35
N VAL A 67 -25.90 9.47 -18.13
CA VAL A 67 -26.49 9.97 -16.88
C VAL A 67 -26.04 9.13 -15.68
N VAL A 68 -26.08 7.80 -15.81
CA VAL A 68 -25.67 6.90 -14.73
C VAL A 68 -24.18 7.01 -14.44
N SER A 69 -23.32 6.93 -15.47
CA SER A 69 -21.86 6.97 -15.27
C SER A 69 -21.37 8.33 -14.75
N VAL A 70 -21.73 9.42 -15.43
CA VAL A 70 -21.16 10.77 -15.17
C VAL A 70 -21.94 11.55 -14.11
N PHE A 71 -23.27 11.51 -14.12
CA PHE A 71 -24.07 12.37 -13.23
C PHE A 71 -24.48 11.69 -11.92
N LEU A 72 -24.45 10.35 -11.85
CA LEU A 72 -24.79 9.61 -10.65
C LEU A 72 -23.57 8.94 -10.01
N VAL A 73 -22.93 8.00 -10.71
CA VAL A 73 -21.86 7.17 -10.12
C VAL A 73 -20.63 7.99 -9.82
N ALA A 74 -20.16 8.83 -10.74
CA ALA A 74 -18.98 9.66 -10.52
C ALA A 74 -19.11 10.59 -9.27
N PRO A 75 -20.17 11.40 -9.10
CA PRO A 75 -20.38 12.17 -7.88
C PRO A 75 -20.54 11.31 -6.63
N LEU A 76 -21.28 10.20 -6.71
CA LEU A 76 -21.47 9.28 -5.59
C LEU A 76 -20.15 8.67 -5.14
N PHE A 77 -19.25 8.38 -6.08
CA PHE A 77 -17.90 7.91 -5.77
C PHE A 77 -17.07 9.00 -5.10
N GLY A 78 -17.14 10.25 -5.56
CA GLY A 78 -16.50 11.39 -4.87
C GLY A 78 -16.99 11.54 -3.42
N LEU A 79 -18.31 11.40 -3.19
CA LEU A 79 -18.92 11.39 -1.87
C LEU A 79 -18.39 10.23 -1.00
N LEU A 80 -18.30 9.03 -1.58
CA LEU A 80 -17.78 7.84 -0.92
C LEU A 80 -16.32 8.07 -0.48
N LEU A 81 -15.49 8.64 -1.35
CA LEU A 81 -14.08 8.91 -1.04
C LEU A 81 -13.91 9.92 0.09
N ASP A 82 -14.67 11.01 0.10
CA ASP A 82 -14.63 11.95 1.23
C ASP A 82 -15.04 11.25 2.54
N ARG A 83 -16.16 10.51 2.55
CA ARG A 83 -16.68 9.86 3.76
C ARG A 83 -15.86 8.68 4.26
N ALA A 84 -15.33 7.87 3.37
CA ALA A 84 -14.62 6.64 3.74
C ALA A 84 -13.14 6.90 4.02
N LEU A 85 -12.52 7.85 3.32
CA LEU A 85 -11.07 8.02 3.30
C LEU A 85 -10.65 9.42 3.72
N PHE A 86 -10.97 10.44 2.93
CA PHE A 86 -10.32 11.75 3.05
C PHE A 86 -10.74 12.55 4.28
N ARG A 87 -11.95 12.36 4.81
CA ARG A 87 -12.36 13.03 6.05
C ARG A 87 -11.48 12.69 7.25
N TYR A 88 -10.95 11.47 7.31
CA TYR A 88 -10.13 11.01 8.42
C TYR A 88 -8.67 11.47 8.31
N MET A 89 -8.24 11.88 7.12
CA MET A 89 -6.85 12.26 6.85
C MET A 89 -6.62 13.77 6.86
N ARG A 90 -7.64 14.57 7.22
CA ARG A 90 -7.57 16.04 7.16
C ARG A 90 -6.44 16.62 8.01
N ASN A 91 -6.21 16.03 9.18
CA ASN A 91 -5.17 16.44 10.13
C ASN A 91 -3.87 15.62 10.02
N SER A 92 -3.78 14.69 9.08
CA SER A 92 -2.58 13.89 8.86
C SER A 92 -1.53 14.68 8.06
N SER A 93 -0.27 14.24 8.18
CA SER A 93 0.84 14.83 7.41
C SER A 93 0.60 14.73 5.90
N TRP A 94 1.22 15.63 5.14
CA TRP A 94 1.08 15.66 3.67
C TRP A 94 1.52 14.35 2.99
N VAL A 95 2.49 13.64 3.59
CA VAL A 95 2.96 12.33 3.12
C VAL A 95 1.82 11.30 3.17
N VAL A 96 1.06 11.28 4.27
CA VAL A 96 -0.09 10.37 4.45
C VAL A 96 -1.18 10.65 3.43
N LYS A 97 -1.52 11.93 3.23
CA LYS A 97 -2.52 12.36 2.25
C LYS A 97 -2.15 11.92 0.83
N LEU A 98 -0.88 12.13 0.44
CA LEU A 98 -0.39 11.72 -0.88
C LEU A 98 -0.37 10.20 -1.05
N VAL A 99 0.21 9.46 -0.10
CA VAL A 99 0.30 7.99 -0.19
C VAL A 99 -1.06 7.35 -0.31
N SER A 100 -2.05 7.87 0.40
CA SER A 100 -3.43 7.38 0.33
C SER A 100 -4.08 7.67 -1.03
N SER A 101 -3.84 8.85 -1.60
CA SER A 101 -4.27 9.17 -2.96
C SER A 101 -3.57 8.31 -4.02
N LEU A 102 -2.29 7.98 -3.82
CA LEU A 102 -1.50 7.10 -4.68
C LEU A 102 -1.98 5.64 -4.60
N GLY A 103 -2.34 5.19 -3.41
CA GLY A 103 -2.93 3.87 -3.23
C GLY A 103 -4.26 3.73 -3.95
N LEU A 104 -5.10 4.77 -3.88
CA LEU A 104 -6.34 4.80 -4.66
C LEU A 104 -6.07 4.85 -6.17
N PHE A 105 -5.07 5.62 -6.60
CA PHE A 105 -4.65 5.70 -8.00
C PHE A 105 -4.23 4.35 -8.57
N VAL A 106 -3.53 3.53 -7.78
CA VAL A 106 -3.04 2.20 -8.18
C VAL A 106 -4.13 1.13 -8.07
N ALA A 107 -4.99 1.16 -7.04
CA ALA A 107 -6.00 0.13 -6.83
C ALA A 107 -7.28 0.32 -7.64
N LEU A 108 -7.73 1.55 -7.84
CA LEU A 108 -9.03 1.81 -8.47
C LEU A 108 -9.14 1.26 -9.91
N PRO A 109 -8.13 1.40 -10.80
CA PRO A 109 -8.23 0.82 -12.14
C PRO A 109 -8.36 -0.71 -12.11
N GLU A 110 -7.63 -1.37 -11.21
CA GLU A 110 -7.64 -2.82 -11.09
C GLU A 110 -8.94 -3.34 -10.45
N ILE A 111 -9.54 -2.59 -9.52
CA ILE A 111 -10.90 -2.88 -9.01
C ILE A 111 -11.91 -2.79 -10.16
N VAL A 112 -11.83 -1.76 -11.00
CA VAL A 112 -12.75 -1.58 -12.13
C VAL A 112 -12.60 -2.73 -13.13
N LYS A 113 -11.36 -3.10 -13.50
CA LYS A 113 -11.11 -4.24 -14.40
C LYS A 113 -11.63 -5.56 -13.83
N ALA A 114 -11.40 -5.79 -12.54
CA ALA A 114 -11.82 -7.02 -11.88
C ALA A 114 -13.35 -7.15 -11.74
N VAL A 115 -14.07 -6.03 -11.57
CA VAL A 115 -15.52 -6.03 -11.33
C VAL A 115 -16.35 -5.87 -12.61
N LEU A 116 -15.90 -5.04 -13.56
CA LEU A 116 -16.71 -4.59 -14.69
C LEU A 116 -16.26 -5.20 -16.03
N THR A 117 -15.03 -4.91 -16.48
CA THR A 117 -14.61 -5.16 -17.87
C THR A 117 -14.00 -6.54 -18.11
N GLY A 118 -13.71 -7.27 -17.04
CA GLY A 118 -12.70 -8.31 -17.08
C GLY A 118 -11.32 -7.73 -17.42
N VAL A 119 -10.34 -8.62 -17.58
CA VAL A 119 -8.91 -8.27 -17.71
C VAL A 119 -8.54 -7.71 -19.11
N LYS A 120 -9.43 -7.81 -20.10
CA LYS A 120 -9.04 -7.54 -21.50
C LYS A 120 -9.30 -6.09 -21.91
N PRO A 121 -8.39 -5.45 -22.68
CA PRO A 121 -8.65 -4.15 -23.30
C PRO A 121 -9.88 -4.21 -24.20
N GLN A 122 -10.81 -3.30 -23.98
CA GLN A 122 -12.02 -3.17 -24.78
C GLN A 122 -11.83 -2.11 -25.86
N PHE A 123 -12.31 -2.38 -27.07
CA PHE A 123 -12.17 -1.52 -28.24
C PHE A 123 -13.51 -0.91 -28.64
N SER A 124 -13.46 0.22 -29.34
CA SER A 124 -14.65 0.98 -29.81
C SER A 124 -15.53 1.55 -28.70
N PRO A 125 -14.98 2.41 -27.82
CA PRO A 125 -15.76 3.08 -26.78
C PRO A 125 -16.93 3.91 -27.36
N PRO A 126 -18.08 3.98 -26.65
CA PRO A 126 -19.25 4.68 -27.14
C PRO A 126 -19.01 6.19 -27.22
N SER A 127 -19.30 6.76 -28.40
CA SER A 127 -19.31 8.21 -28.61
C SER A 127 -20.53 8.87 -27.98
N VAL A 128 -20.31 10.02 -27.36
CA VAL A 128 -21.37 10.93 -26.89
C VAL A 128 -21.78 11.98 -27.93
N ALA A 129 -21.08 12.07 -29.07
CA ALA A 129 -21.33 13.10 -30.08
C ALA A 129 -22.75 13.03 -30.64
N GLY A 130 -23.29 11.82 -30.85
CA GLY A 130 -24.66 11.64 -31.33
C GLY A 130 -25.74 12.02 -30.32
N LEU A 131 -25.43 12.10 -29.03
CA LEU A 131 -26.41 12.48 -28.01
C LEU A 131 -26.74 13.97 -28.02
N ILE A 132 -25.78 14.79 -28.45
CA ILE A 132 -25.93 16.25 -28.53
C ILE A 132 -26.13 16.73 -29.98
N GLY A 133 -26.41 15.82 -30.92
CA GLY A 133 -26.63 16.12 -32.34
C GLY A 133 -25.36 16.50 -33.10
N MET A 134 -24.16 16.29 -32.53
CA MET A 134 -22.90 16.65 -33.18
C MET A 134 -22.55 15.75 -34.36
N THR A 135 -22.96 14.48 -34.34
CA THR A 135 -22.84 13.59 -35.51
C THR A 135 -23.71 14.09 -36.65
N ASP A 136 -24.92 14.54 -36.34
CA ASP A 136 -25.88 15.01 -37.34
C ASP A 136 -25.41 16.33 -37.96
N LEU A 137 -24.87 17.22 -37.12
CA LEU A 137 -24.26 18.49 -37.55
C LEU A 137 -22.98 18.30 -38.38
N ALA A 138 -22.24 17.21 -38.15
CA ALA A 138 -21.02 16.89 -38.91
C ALA A 138 -21.32 16.23 -40.28
N GLY A 139 -22.58 15.87 -40.55
CA GLY A 139 -22.99 15.19 -41.77
C GLY A 139 -22.59 13.70 -41.83
N ALA A 140 -22.79 13.07 -42.99
CA ALA A 140 -22.60 11.63 -43.18
C ALA A 140 -21.16 11.14 -42.92
N ASP A 141 -20.17 12.00 -43.12
CA ASP A 141 -18.75 11.68 -42.89
C ASP A 141 -18.37 11.75 -41.39
N GLY A 142 -19.22 12.31 -40.52
CA GLY A 142 -18.96 12.44 -39.08
C GLY A 142 -17.84 13.42 -38.72
N VAL A 143 -17.48 14.32 -39.64
CA VAL A 143 -16.35 15.26 -39.50
C VAL A 143 -16.75 16.68 -39.89
N PHE A 144 -16.36 17.65 -39.06
CA PHE A 144 -16.36 19.08 -39.39
C PHE A 144 -15.14 19.48 -40.23
N ARG A 145 -15.36 20.16 -41.35
CA ARG A 145 -14.30 20.70 -42.21
C ARG A 145 -14.16 22.21 -42.00
N ILE A 146 -13.00 22.67 -41.55
CA ILE A 146 -12.65 24.09 -41.40
C ILE A 146 -11.51 24.39 -42.38
N GLY A 147 -11.85 24.86 -43.59
CA GLY A 147 -10.89 24.93 -44.69
C GLY A 147 -10.40 23.53 -45.09
N ASP A 148 -9.09 23.34 -45.11
CA ASP A 148 -8.45 22.04 -45.40
C ASP A 148 -8.34 21.12 -44.17
N TYR A 149 -8.78 21.59 -43.00
CA TYR A 149 -8.63 20.86 -41.72
C TYR A 149 -9.88 20.09 -41.33
N VAL A 150 -9.66 18.91 -40.76
CA VAL A 150 -10.68 17.86 -40.51
C VAL A 150 -10.74 17.58 -39.00
N ILE A 151 -11.89 17.81 -38.37
CA ILE A 151 -12.12 17.57 -36.93
C ILE A 151 -13.28 16.60 -36.75
N SER A 152 -13.06 15.48 -36.05
CA SER A 152 -14.13 14.53 -35.75
C SER A 152 -15.23 15.11 -34.86
N ALA A 153 -16.45 14.61 -35.02
CA ALA A 153 -17.59 15.02 -34.18
C ALA A 153 -17.32 14.83 -32.67
N ASP A 154 -16.54 13.83 -32.28
CA ASP A 154 -16.12 13.59 -30.88
C ASP A 154 -15.25 14.70 -30.31
N ARG A 155 -14.31 15.22 -31.11
CA ARG A 155 -13.44 16.33 -30.70
C ARG A 155 -14.22 17.63 -30.60
N MET A 156 -15.18 17.88 -31.49
CA MET A 156 -16.05 19.04 -31.40
C MET A 156 -16.98 18.96 -30.18
N THR A 157 -17.51 17.77 -29.90
CA THR A 157 -18.32 17.49 -28.70
C THR A 157 -17.55 17.81 -27.43
N THR A 158 -16.29 17.37 -27.37
CA THR A 158 -15.38 17.70 -26.27
C THR A 158 -15.27 19.21 -26.06
N VAL A 159 -15.07 20.00 -27.12
CA VAL A 159 -14.96 21.46 -27.02
C VAL A 159 -16.24 22.08 -26.44
N VAL A 160 -17.40 21.70 -26.97
CA VAL A 160 -18.69 22.28 -26.55
C VAL A 160 -19.02 21.91 -25.11
N VAL A 161 -18.82 20.64 -24.73
CA VAL A 161 -19.06 20.17 -23.37
C VAL A 161 -18.08 20.80 -22.38
N THR A 162 -16.81 20.97 -22.74
CA THR A 162 -15.83 21.69 -21.90
C THR A 162 -16.21 23.14 -21.71
N LEU A 163 -16.64 23.84 -22.77
CA LEU A 163 -17.08 25.23 -22.65
C LEU A 163 -18.30 25.35 -21.74
N ALA A 164 -19.29 24.46 -21.90
CA ALA A 164 -20.47 24.42 -21.04
C ALA A 164 -20.09 24.17 -19.57
N ALA A 165 -19.16 23.24 -19.31
CA ALA A 165 -18.64 22.99 -17.97
C ALA A 165 -17.95 24.25 -17.42
N VAL A 166 -17.00 24.86 -18.13
CA VAL A 166 -16.29 26.07 -17.67
C VAL A 166 -17.26 27.19 -17.30
N VAL A 167 -18.29 27.42 -18.13
CA VAL A 167 -19.34 28.41 -17.83
C VAL A 167 -20.14 28.01 -16.58
N GLY A 168 -20.58 26.75 -16.47
CA GLY A 168 -21.31 26.25 -15.31
C GLY A 168 -20.52 26.39 -14.00
N PHE A 169 -19.23 26.09 -14.03
CA PHE A 169 -18.33 26.26 -12.89
C PHE A 169 -18.07 27.73 -12.56
N ALA A 170 -17.91 28.59 -13.56
CA ALA A 170 -17.78 30.03 -13.34
C ALA A 170 -19.04 30.61 -12.66
N VAL A 171 -20.22 30.16 -13.08
CA VAL A 171 -21.50 30.52 -12.45
C VAL A 171 -21.55 30.00 -11.01
N LEU A 172 -21.18 28.74 -10.78
CA LEU A 172 -21.15 28.14 -9.44
C LEU A 172 -20.25 28.94 -8.49
N PHE A 173 -19.00 29.23 -8.85
CA PHE A 173 -18.07 29.94 -7.96
C PHE A 173 -18.41 31.41 -7.74
N ARG A 174 -19.03 32.06 -8.74
CA ARG A 174 -19.35 33.49 -8.68
C ARG A 174 -20.68 33.77 -7.97
N TYR A 175 -21.71 32.97 -8.23
CA TYR A 175 -23.09 33.31 -7.85
C TYR A 175 -23.69 32.41 -6.77
N THR A 176 -23.04 31.32 -6.34
CA THR A 176 -23.61 30.42 -5.32
C THR A 176 -22.91 30.53 -3.96
N ALA A 177 -23.69 30.30 -2.89
CA ALA A 177 -23.17 30.27 -1.52
C ALA A 177 -22.13 29.16 -1.32
N LEU A 178 -22.34 27.99 -1.94
CA LEU A 178 -21.39 26.89 -1.95
C LEU A 178 -20.06 27.30 -2.60
N GLY A 179 -20.10 28.02 -3.72
CA GLY A 179 -18.92 28.58 -4.37
C GLY A 179 -18.15 29.59 -3.50
N LEU A 180 -18.87 30.41 -2.74
CA LEU A 180 -18.26 31.33 -1.76
C LEU A 180 -17.59 30.55 -0.61
N GLN A 181 -18.28 29.57 -0.03
CA GLN A 181 -17.77 28.73 1.04
C GLN A 181 -16.53 27.93 0.60
N MET A 182 -16.53 27.38 -0.62
CA MET A 182 -15.38 26.70 -1.21
C MET A 182 -14.16 27.62 -1.33
N ARG A 183 -14.36 28.91 -1.66
CA ARG A 183 -13.27 29.88 -1.70
C ARG A 183 -12.78 30.27 -0.30
N ALA A 184 -13.68 30.39 0.67
CA ALA A 184 -13.33 30.72 2.05
C ALA A 184 -12.52 29.62 2.74
N ILE A 185 -12.86 28.35 2.50
CA ILE A 185 -12.16 27.20 3.11
C ILE A 185 -10.68 27.14 2.74
N VAL A 186 -10.36 27.58 1.52
CA VAL A 186 -8.98 27.64 1.01
C VAL A 186 -8.11 28.53 1.90
N GLU A 187 -8.68 29.62 2.41
CA GLU A 187 -7.93 30.59 3.21
C GLU A 187 -7.65 30.04 4.61
N SER A 188 -8.68 29.50 5.28
CA SER A 188 -8.50 28.77 6.53
C SER A 188 -9.73 27.94 6.88
N PHE A 189 -9.53 26.62 6.96
CA PHE A 189 -10.56 25.67 7.42
C PHE A 189 -11.09 26.04 8.81
N ARG A 190 -10.18 26.31 9.76
CA ARG A 190 -10.54 26.63 11.15
C ARG A 190 -11.34 27.91 11.24
N MET A 191 -10.99 28.95 10.47
CA MET A 191 -11.74 30.21 10.47
C MET A 191 -13.15 30.05 9.90
N VAL A 192 -13.32 29.19 8.88
CA VAL A 192 -14.63 28.92 8.29
C VAL A 192 -15.52 28.10 9.23
N GLU A 193 -14.95 27.14 9.96
CA GLU A 193 -15.68 26.41 11.01
C GLU A 193 -16.10 27.31 12.16
N LEU A 194 -15.22 28.25 12.58
CA LEU A 194 -15.54 29.27 13.58
C LEU A 194 -16.66 30.23 13.12
N ALA A 195 -16.77 30.47 11.81
CA ALA A 195 -17.88 31.23 11.21
C ALA A 195 -19.19 30.43 11.09
N GLY A 196 -19.25 29.20 11.60
CA GLY A 196 -20.45 28.35 11.61
C GLY A 196 -20.74 27.61 10.31
N VAL A 197 -19.81 27.64 9.34
CA VAL A 197 -19.95 26.89 8.09
C VAL A 197 -19.46 25.46 8.29
N ASN A 198 -20.31 24.48 7.95
CA ASN A 198 -19.94 23.08 8.00
C ASN A 198 -18.94 22.75 6.89
N SER A 199 -17.65 22.70 7.24
CA SER A 199 -16.53 22.37 6.35
C SER A 199 -16.68 21.01 5.68
N GLU A 200 -17.31 20.04 6.35
CA GLU A 200 -17.54 18.70 5.81
C GLU A 200 -18.44 18.73 4.59
N ARG A 201 -19.57 19.47 4.65
CA ARG A 201 -20.51 19.57 3.52
C ARG A 201 -19.87 20.21 2.30
N VAL A 202 -19.04 21.24 2.52
CA VAL A 202 -18.34 21.94 1.44
C VAL A 202 -17.27 21.05 0.82
N SER A 203 -16.53 20.29 1.65
CA SER A 203 -15.54 19.31 1.17
C SER A 203 -16.21 18.18 0.39
N MET A 204 -17.31 17.61 0.90
CA MET A 204 -18.11 16.60 0.19
C MET A 204 -18.53 17.10 -1.19
N ALA A 205 -19.07 18.32 -1.28
CA ALA A 205 -19.48 18.89 -2.55
C ALA A 205 -18.30 19.09 -3.51
N ALA A 206 -17.12 19.48 -3.01
CA ALA A 206 -15.93 19.62 -3.83
C ALA A 206 -15.46 18.27 -4.40
N TRP A 207 -15.49 17.21 -3.58
CA TRP A 207 -15.14 15.86 -4.00
C TRP A 207 -16.14 15.30 -5.02
N MET A 208 -17.45 15.49 -4.80
CA MET A 208 -18.50 15.11 -5.76
C MET A 208 -18.29 15.81 -7.12
N LEU A 209 -18.03 17.11 -7.08
CA LEU A 209 -17.88 17.93 -8.27
C LEU A 209 -16.57 17.65 -9.03
N SER A 210 -15.51 17.29 -8.31
CA SER A 210 -14.25 16.85 -8.90
C SER A 210 -14.37 15.48 -9.58
N SER A 211 -15.02 14.52 -8.91
CA SER A 211 -15.27 13.22 -9.52
C SER A 211 -16.25 13.31 -10.70
N PHE A 212 -17.22 14.23 -10.66
CA PHE A 212 -18.04 14.59 -11.83
C PHE A 212 -17.18 15.03 -13.03
N LEU A 213 -16.24 15.97 -12.82
CA LEU A 213 -15.31 16.41 -13.87
C LEU A 213 -14.42 15.28 -14.37
N ALA A 214 -14.00 14.37 -13.47
CA ALA A 214 -13.25 13.18 -13.84
C ALA A 214 -14.06 12.26 -14.75
N GLY A 215 -15.31 11.99 -14.37
CA GLY A 215 -16.20 11.15 -15.17
C GLY A 215 -16.49 11.76 -16.55
N LEU A 216 -16.75 13.06 -16.59
CA LEU A 216 -16.96 13.81 -17.83
C LEU A 216 -15.74 13.76 -18.74
N ALA A 217 -14.54 14.04 -18.21
CA ALA A 217 -13.30 13.96 -18.97
C ALA A 217 -13.01 12.54 -19.46
N GLY A 218 -13.31 11.52 -18.66
CA GLY A 218 -13.11 10.12 -19.03
C GLY A 218 -13.99 9.69 -20.21
N VAL A 219 -15.30 9.97 -20.13
CA VAL A 219 -16.24 9.65 -21.21
C VAL A 219 -15.91 10.39 -22.51
N LEU A 220 -15.45 11.64 -22.43
CA LEU A 220 -15.04 12.41 -23.60
C LEU A 220 -13.71 11.93 -24.21
N LEU A 221 -12.80 11.43 -23.38
CA LEU A 221 -11.49 10.98 -23.84
C LEU A 221 -11.52 9.58 -24.46
N ALA A 222 -12.40 8.69 -23.99
CA ALA A 222 -12.42 7.29 -24.43
C ALA A 222 -12.52 7.14 -25.97
N PRO A 223 -13.44 7.83 -26.68
CA PRO A 223 -13.53 7.78 -28.15
C PRO A 223 -12.26 8.25 -28.87
N ASP A 224 -11.54 9.25 -28.34
CA ASP A 224 -10.32 9.78 -28.98
C ASP A 224 -9.12 8.82 -28.83
N ILE A 225 -9.10 8.01 -27.77
CA ILE A 225 -8.10 6.94 -27.59
C ILE A 225 -8.46 5.71 -28.44
N GLY A 226 -9.76 5.39 -28.57
CA GLY A 226 -10.24 4.22 -29.31
C GLY A 226 -10.21 2.91 -28.52
N SER A 227 -9.75 2.93 -27.27
CA SER A 227 -9.76 1.80 -26.35
C SER A 227 -10.03 2.21 -24.91
N ILE A 228 -10.54 1.27 -24.12
CA ILE A 228 -10.75 1.41 -22.68
C ILE A 228 -9.67 0.59 -21.98
N ASP A 229 -8.59 1.27 -21.63
CA ASP A 229 -7.50 0.73 -20.82
C ASP A 229 -7.08 1.78 -19.79
N ALA A 230 -6.59 1.36 -18.62
CA ALA A 230 -6.26 2.24 -17.51
C ALA A 230 -5.06 3.16 -17.79
N ILE A 231 -4.10 2.72 -18.62
CA ILE A 231 -2.84 3.43 -18.82
C ILE A 231 -3.07 4.81 -19.49
N PRO A 232 -3.79 4.94 -20.61
CA PRO A 232 -4.09 6.24 -21.21
C PRO A 232 -4.76 7.26 -20.28
N PHE A 233 -5.74 6.85 -19.46
CA PHE A 233 -6.41 7.74 -18.49
C PHE A 233 -5.50 8.09 -17.31
N THR A 234 -4.55 7.22 -17.01
CA THR A 234 -3.51 7.50 -16.04
C THR A 234 -2.51 8.53 -16.57
N LEU A 235 -2.16 8.48 -17.87
CA LEU A 235 -1.31 9.51 -18.49
C LEU A 235 -2.04 10.86 -18.60
N LEU A 236 -3.37 10.85 -18.77
CA LEU A 236 -4.22 12.05 -18.72
C LEU A 236 -4.04 12.82 -17.41
N LEU A 237 -3.97 12.13 -16.27
CA LEU A 237 -3.75 12.77 -14.97
C LEU A 237 -2.51 13.67 -15.04
N VAL A 238 -1.41 13.16 -15.58
CA VAL A 238 -0.15 13.88 -15.54
C VAL A 238 -0.18 15.09 -16.47
N ALA A 239 -0.78 14.98 -17.65
CA ALA A 239 -0.99 16.13 -18.53
C ALA A 239 -1.83 17.23 -17.85
N ALA A 240 -2.85 16.83 -17.11
CA ALA A 240 -3.65 17.74 -16.32
C ALA A 240 -2.90 18.32 -15.12
N VAL A 241 -1.98 17.56 -14.50
CA VAL A 241 -1.08 18.10 -13.48
C VAL A 241 -0.17 19.16 -14.07
N SER A 242 0.39 18.95 -15.26
CA SER A 242 1.19 19.94 -15.98
C SER A 242 0.40 21.24 -16.21
N ALA A 243 -0.84 21.11 -16.67
CA ALA A 243 -1.75 22.23 -16.86
C ALA A 243 -2.09 22.93 -15.53
N ALA A 244 -2.42 22.17 -14.49
CA ALA A 244 -2.74 22.69 -13.17
C ALA A 244 -1.54 23.39 -12.51
N ALA A 245 -0.32 22.88 -12.75
CA ALA A 245 0.93 23.49 -12.30
C ALA A 245 1.19 24.84 -12.99
N PHE A 246 0.82 24.99 -14.27
CA PHE A 246 0.82 26.29 -14.96
C PHE A 246 -0.09 27.31 -14.23
N GLY A 247 -1.26 26.85 -13.78
CA GLY A 247 -2.18 27.62 -12.93
C GLY A 247 -1.79 27.70 -11.44
N ARG A 248 -0.58 27.26 -11.06
CA ARG A 248 -0.05 27.22 -9.69
C ARG A 248 -0.97 26.53 -8.68
N LEU A 249 -1.82 25.59 -9.13
CA LEU A 249 -2.86 24.94 -8.33
C LEU A 249 -3.85 25.91 -7.63
N THR A 250 -3.91 27.17 -8.06
CA THR A 250 -4.71 28.23 -7.39
C THR A 250 -5.66 28.93 -8.34
N SER A 251 -5.29 29.07 -9.61
CA SER A 251 -6.04 29.77 -10.64
C SER A 251 -6.58 28.80 -11.69
N ILE A 252 -7.90 28.64 -11.70
CA ILE A 252 -8.64 27.84 -12.69
C ILE A 252 -8.45 28.37 -14.13
N PRO A 253 -8.55 29.68 -14.41
CA PRO A 253 -8.36 30.19 -15.78
C PRO A 253 -6.94 29.96 -16.31
N LEU A 254 -5.92 30.14 -15.47
CA LEU A 254 -4.53 29.88 -15.86
C LEU A 254 -4.30 28.38 -16.08
N ALA A 255 -4.95 27.51 -15.30
CA ALA A 255 -4.87 26.07 -15.53
C ALA A 255 -5.50 25.66 -16.87
N LEU A 256 -6.65 26.25 -17.23
CA LEU A 256 -7.29 26.02 -18.53
C LEU A 256 -6.41 26.51 -19.69
N LEU A 257 -5.80 27.70 -19.55
CA LEU A 257 -4.88 28.24 -20.55
C LEU A 257 -3.64 27.34 -20.70
N GLY A 258 -3.07 26.88 -19.57
CA GLY A 258 -1.98 25.92 -19.58
C GLY A 258 -2.34 24.61 -20.27
N ALA A 259 -3.56 24.11 -20.06
CA ALA A 259 -4.06 22.91 -20.73
C ALA A 259 -4.18 23.08 -22.25
N ILE A 260 -4.69 24.23 -22.72
CA ILE A 260 -4.76 24.56 -24.15
C ILE A 260 -3.36 24.66 -24.75
N ILE A 261 -2.43 25.35 -24.09
CA ILE A 261 -1.03 25.44 -24.54
C ILE A 261 -0.40 24.05 -24.67
N LEU A 262 -0.64 23.16 -23.70
CA LEU A 262 -0.13 21.79 -23.76
C LEU A 262 -0.75 20.97 -24.89
N GLY A 263 -2.06 21.09 -25.12
CA GLY A 263 -2.75 20.40 -26.22
C GLY A 263 -2.25 20.85 -27.59
N VAL A 264 -2.11 22.16 -27.80
CA VAL A 264 -1.54 22.74 -29.03
C VAL A 264 -0.06 22.37 -29.18
N GLY A 265 0.71 22.45 -28.08
CA GLY A 265 2.11 22.06 -28.06
C GLY A 265 2.34 20.60 -28.46
N GLN A 266 1.42 19.70 -28.06
CA GLN A 266 1.47 18.28 -28.43
C GLN A 266 1.28 18.02 -29.92
N ARG A 267 0.50 18.86 -30.61
CA ARG A 267 0.39 18.80 -32.07
C ARG A 267 1.58 19.48 -32.75
N ALA A 268 2.01 20.64 -32.24
CA ALA A 268 3.12 21.40 -32.81
C ALA A 268 4.45 20.62 -32.77
N ILE A 269 4.76 19.94 -31.66
CA ILE A 269 6.01 19.18 -31.52
C ILE A 269 6.11 18.04 -32.55
N ILE A 270 4.99 17.43 -32.94
CA ILE A 270 4.98 16.41 -33.99
C ILE A 270 5.39 17.05 -35.32
N GLY A 271 4.81 18.20 -35.65
CA GLY A 271 5.18 18.98 -36.83
C GLY A 271 6.66 19.35 -36.85
N PHE A 272 7.18 19.86 -35.73
CA PHE A 272 8.62 20.14 -35.57
C PHE A 272 9.48 18.89 -35.74
N SER A 273 9.04 17.75 -35.23
CA SER A 273 9.82 16.51 -35.29
C SER A 273 10.01 16.01 -36.73
N TYR A 274 9.02 16.23 -37.61
CA TYR A 274 9.11 15.92 -39.03
C TYR A 274 9.92 16.96 -39.81
N GLU A 275 9.71 18.26 -39.57
CA GLU A 275 10.41 19.34 -40.29
C GLU A 275 11.91 19.37 -39.99
N PHE A 276 12.32 19.08 -38.75
CA PHE A 276 13.73 19.03 -38.34
C PHE A 276 14.33 17.63 -38.42
N GLU A 277 13.65 16.68 -39.08
CA GLU A 277 14.12 15.31 -39.32
C GLU A 277 14.69 14.63 -38.06
N TRP A 278 13.97 14.71 -36.94
CA TRP A 278 14.45 14.11 -35.71
C TRP A 278 14.64 12.59 -35.89
N PRO A 279 15.64 11.97 -35.25
CA PRO A 279 15.79 10.52 -35.27
C PRO A 279 14.48 9.81 -34.87
N GLN A 280 14.08 8.75 -35.60
CA GLN A 280 12.78 8.08 -35.40
C GLN A 280 12.56 7.59 -33.96
N ASN A 281 13.62 7.18 -33.28
CA ASN A 281 13.64 6.81 -31.86
C ASN A 281 13.25 7.97 -30.91
N ILE A 282 13.54 9.21 -31.28
CA ILE A 282 13.13 10.40 -30.52
C ILE A 282 11.69 10.78 -30.89
N GLN A 283 11.30 10.67 -32.17
CA GLN A 283 9.95 11.02 -32.63
C GLN A 283 8.85 10.22 -31.91
N THR A 284 9.05 8.90 -31.75
CA THR A 284 8.07 8.00 -31.11
C THR A 284 7.95 8.25 -29.61
N GLY A 285 9.06 8.55 -28.93
CA GLY A 285 9.10 8.74 -27.48
C GLY A 285 8.69 10.13 -27.00
N VAL A 286 8.94 11.18 -27.79
CA VAL A 286 8.69 12.57 -27.37
C VAL A 286 7.20 12.90 -27.29
N ARG A 287 6.37 12.36 -28.19
CA ARG A 287 4.91 12.66 -28.22
C ARG A 287 4.20 12.32 -26.91
N PRO A 288 4.29 11.09 -26.34
CA PRO A 288 3.71 10.80 -25.04
C PRO A 288 4.47 11.48 -23.90
N ALA A 289 5.75 11.82 -24.09
CA ALA A 289 6.58 12.38 -23.03
C ALA A 289 6.38 13.89 -22.77
N LEU A 290 5.82 14.61 -23.73
CA LEU A 290 5.71 16.06 -23.70
C LEU A 290 5.02 16.61 -22.46
N PRO A 291 3.87 16.09 -21.98
CA PRO A 291 3.26 16.61 -20.77
C PRO A 291 4.17 16.45 -19.54
N PHE A 292 5.00 15.39 -19.50
CA PHE A 292 5.98 15.18 -18.44
C PHE A 292 7.14 16.16 -18.53
N VAL A 293 7.69 16.36 -19.73
CA VAL A 293 8.76 17.34 -19.98
C VAL A 293 8.26 18.73 -19.63
N ALA A 294 7.03 19.08 -20.04
CA ALA A 294 6.43 20.36 -19.72
C ALA A 294 6.21 20.52 -18.21
N LEU A 295 5.68 19.51 -17.51
CA LEU A 295 5.57 19.54 -16.04
C LEU A 295 6.93 19.77 -15.38
N PHE A 296 7.92 18.98 -15.79
CA PHE A 296 9.27 19.03 -15.24
C PHE A 296 9.91 20.41 -15.48
N LEU A 297 9.91 20.91 -16.71
CA LEU A 297 10.45 22.22 -17.06
C LEU A 297 9.68 23.35 -16.36
N LEU A 298 8.36 23.27 -16.30
CA LEU A 298 7.52 24.28 -15.67
C LEU A 298 7.81 24.41 -14.18
N LEU A 299 7.98 23.28 -13.48
CA LEU A 299 8.36 23.28 -12.07
C LEU A 299 9.77 23.84 -11.85
N ILE A 300 10.68 23.68 -12.80
CA ILE A 300 12.09 24.12 -12.69
C ILE A 300 12.26 25.60 -13.02
N LEU A 301 11.62 26.03 -14.11
CA LEU A 301 11.82 27.33 -14.74
C LEU A 301 10.96 28.40 -14.10
N LEU A 302 9.76 28.08 -13.61
CA LEU A 302 8.87 29.08 -13.03
C LEU A 302 9.37 29.55 -11.65
N PRO A 303 9.80 30.82 -11.50
CA PRO A 303 10.26 31.37 -10.21
C PRO A 303 9.13 31.51 -9.19
N ALA A 304 7.87 31.36 -9.61
CA ALA A 304 6.71 31.43 -8.72
C ALA A 304 6.67 30.31 -7.66
N PHE A 305 7.38 29.20 -7.89
CA PHE A 305 7.60 28.16 -6.87
C PHE A 305 8.81 28.45 -5.96
N LYS A 306 9.62 29.45 -6.32
CA LYS A 306 10.85 29.88 -5.63
C LYS A 306 10.56 30.78 -4.41
N GLY A 307 9.32 31.23 -4.22
CA GLY A 307 9.00 32.32 -3.30
C GLY A 307 7.85 31.99 -2.35
N ARG A 308 8.17 32.05 -1.05
CA ARG A 308 7.28 32.03 0.11
C ARG A 308 6.46 30.74 0.32
N ARG A 309 6.99 29.94 1.24
CA ARG A 309 6.16 29.29 2.27
C ARG A 309 5.39 30.39 3.02
N ASP A 310 4.38 30.98 2.39
CA ASP A 310 3.39 31.77 3.11
C ASP A 310 2.56 30.75 3.90
N VAL A 311 3.18 30.34 4.98
CA VAL A 311 2.56 29.69 6.11
C VAL A 311 1.63 30.77 6.68
N THR A 312 0.43 30.90 6.09
CA THR A 312 -0.67 31.69 6.67
C THR A 312 -1.08 31.11 8.04
N ASP A 313 -0.71 29.86 8.31
CA ASP A 313 -0.84 29.21 9.61
C ASP A 313 0.53 28.74 10.15
N PRO A 314 1.19 29.50 11.06
CA PRO A 314 2.52 29.16 11.61
C PRO A 314 2.64 27.75 12.20
N LEU A 315 1.53 27.06 12.47
CA LEU A 315 1.49 25.68 12.97
C LEU A 315 1.28 24.62 11.88
N SER A 316 0.89 25.00 10.65
CA SER A 316 0.63 24.06 9.54
C SER A 316 1.88 23.36 9.02
N GLY A 317 3.08 23.81 9.43
CA GLY A 317 4.37 23.20 9.13
C GLY A 317 4.91 22.32 10.26
N VAL A 318 4.25 22.27 11.42
CA VAL A 318 4.65 21.41 12.54
C VAL A 318 3.89 20.10 12.39
N ASP A 319 4.44 19.18 11.60
CA ASP A 319 3.98 17.80 11.65
C ASP A 319 4.21 17.27 13.09
N PRO A 320 3.24 16.59 13.71
CA PRO A 320 3.46 15.97 15.00
C PRO A 320 4.67 15.03 14.90
N PRO A 321 5.54 15.00 15.92
CA PRO A 321 6.72 14.13 15.90
C PRO A 321 6.24 12.70 15.62
N PRO A 322 6.88 11.98 14.67
CA PRO A 322 6.48 10.62 14.39
C PRO A 322 6.64 9.79 15.67
N PRO A 323 5.75 8.80 15.90
CA PRO A 323 5.87 7.95 17.07
C PRO A 323 7.24 7.28 17.10
N ALA A 324 7.81 7.19 18.30
CA ALA A 324 9.07 6.50 18.57
C ALA A 324 9.04 5.07 18.02
N MET A 325 10.18 4.65 17.49
CA MET A 325 10.28 3.38 16.79
C MET A 325 10.35 2.23 17.80
N ALA A 326 9.85 1.05 17.43
CA ALA A 326 9.78 -0.15 18.25
C ALA A 326 11.13 -0.55 18.87
N HIS A 327 12.24 -0.30 18.18
CA HIS A 327 13.58 -0.58 18.68
C HIS A 327 14.01 0.29 19.89
N GLU A 328 13.43 1.49 20.05
CA GLU A 328 13.69 2.37 21.19
C GLU A 328 13.06 1.83 22.48
N TYR A 329 11.97 1.06 22.33
CA TYR A 329 11.28 0.39 23.43
C TYR A 329 11.86 -1.00 23.76
N LYS A 330 12.95 -1.46 23.12
CA LYS A 330 13.53 -2.78 23.40
C LYS A 330 14.45 -2.74 24.62
N ASP A 331 14.17 -3.58 25.62
CA ASP A 331 15.09 -3.82 26.73
C ASP A 331 16.38 -4.53 26.28
N ARG A 332 17.48 -4.35 27.02
CA ARG A 332 18.79 -4.97 26.70
C ARG A 332 18.71 -6.49 26.56
N SER A 333 17.91 -7.17 27.39
CA SER A 333 17.70 -8.63 27.34
C SER A 333 16.91 -9.05 26.10
N LEU A 334 15.82 -8.34 25.80
CA LEU A 334 15.00 -8.56 24.62
C LEU A 334 15.79 -8.27 23.33
N ALA A 335 16.64 -7.24 23.34
CA ALA A 335 17.54 -6.91 22.25
C ALA A 335 18.53 -8.06 21.98
N LYS A 336 19.20 -8.59 23.03
CA LYS A 336 20.08 -9.77 22.89
C LYS A 336 19.33 -11.00 22.37
N ALA A 337 18.18 -11.32 22.95
CA ALA A 337 17.37 -12.45 22.52
C ALA A 337 16.92 -12.32 21.07
N SER A 338 16.49 -11.12 20.65
CA SER A 338 16.08 -10.85 19.27
C SER A 338 17.25 -10.98 18.28
N ARG A 339 18.47 -10.56 18.66
CA ARG A 339 19.67 -10.70 17.82
C ARG A 339 20.04 -12.17 17.61
N ILE A 340 20.00 -12.98 18.67
CA ILE A 340 20.28 -14.42 18.59
C ILE A 340 19.21 -15.11 17.75
N ALA A 341 17.93 -14.87 18.03
CA ALA A 341 16.82 -15.46 17.30
C ALA A 341 16.86 -15.09 15.80
N PHE A 342 17.19 -13.84 15.47
CA PHE A 342 17.35 -13.38 14.10
C PHE A 342 18.55 -14.02 13.39
N ALA A 343 19.70 -14.16 14.08
CA ALA A 343 20.85 -14.86 13.52
C ALA A 343 20.55 -16.34 13.24
N VAL A 344 19.90 -17.03 14.19
CA VAL A 344 19.46 -18.43 14.01
C VAL A 344 18.48 -18.53 12.84
N PHE A 345 17.51 -17.60 12.75
CA PHE A 345 16.56 -17.55 11.64
C PHE A 345 17.26 -17.40 10.29
N ILE A 346 18.25 -16.49 10.16
CA ILE A 346 19.01 -16.32 8.92
C ILE A 346 19.76 -17.59 8.55
N VAL A 347 20.44 -18.23 9.50
CA VAL A 347 21.20 -19.46 9.23
C VAL A 347 20.28 -20.59 8.76
N VAL A 348 19.15 -20.77 9.44
CA VAL A 348 18.14 -21.77 9.06
C VAL A 348 17.54 -21.44 7.68
N PHE A 349 17.21 -20.18 7.43
CA PHE A 349 16.66 -19.73 6.15
C PHE A 349 17.63 -19.97 4.99
N LEU A 350 18.90 -19.58 5.14
CA LEU A 350 19.93 -19.84 4.12
C LEU A 350 20.15 -21.34 3.89
N GLY A 351 20.15 -22.14 4.97
CA GLY A 351 20.23 -23.59 4.86
C GLY A 351 19.05 -24.19 4.07
N LEU A 352 17.83 -23.72 4.33
CA LEU A 352 16.64 -24.16 3.61
C LEU A 352 16.68 -23.79 2.13
N VAL A 353 17.03 -22.55 1.79
CA VAL A 353 17.07 -22.09 0.39
C VAL A 353 18.17 -22.83 -0.39
N CYS A 354 19.34 -23.06 0.22
CA CYS A 354 20.47 -23.70 -0.46
C CYS A 354 20.35 -25.22 -0.59
N PHE A 355 19.68 -25.92 0.33
CA PHE A 355 19.71 -27.39 0.37
C PHE A 355 18.35 -28.06 0.18
N VAL A 356 17.24 -27.34 0.40
CA VAL A 356 15.90 -27.96 0.46
C VAL A 356 14.94 -27.40 -0.59
N MET A 357 15.03 -26.11 -0.91
CA MET A 357 14.09 -25.46 -1.82
C MET A 357 14.34 -25.77 -3.29
N SER A 358 13.26 -25.87 -4.07
CA SER A 358 13.31 -26.03 -5.53
C SER A 358 13.72 -24.72 -6.22
N ASP A 359 14.21 -24.82 -7.46
CA ASP A 359 14.71 -23.67 -8.25
C ASP A 359 13.67 -22.55 -8.40
N VAL A 360 12.39 -22.90 -8.53
CA VAL A 360 11.27 -21.92 -8.57
C VAL A 360 11.27 -21.04 -7.31
N TRP A 361 11.39 -21.63 -6.12
CA TRP A 361 11.39 -20.86 -4.86
C TRP A 361 12.67 -20.04 -4.71
N VAL A 362 13.82 -20.60 -5.09
CA VAL A 362 15.09 -19.86 -5.11
C VAL A 362 14.96 -18.62 -6.01
N PHE A 363 14.36 -18.76 -7.19
CA PHE A 363 14.10 -17.65 -8.11
C PHE A 363 13.18 -16.59 -7.48
N ARG A 364 12.04 -17.00 -6.88
CA ARG A 364 11.09 -16.06 -6.23
C ARG A 364 11.72 -15.33 -5.04
N PHE A 365 12.51 -16.02 -4.20
CA PHE A 365 13.23 -15.35 -3.11
C PHE A 365 14.32 -14.42 -3.64
N THR A 366 14.99 -14.77 -4.74
CA THR A 366 15.96 -13.88 -5.39
C THR A 366 15.31 -12.60 -5.88
N ASP A 367 14.16 -12.69 -6.56
CA ASP A 367 13.33 -11.55 -6.93
C ASP A 367 12.93 -10.71 -5.71
N ALA A 368 12.49 -11.36 -4.63
CA ALA A 368 12.09 -10.67 -3.41
C ALA A 368 13.25 -9.89 -2.77
N PHE A 369 14.47 -10.43 -2.71
CA PHE A 369 15.61 -9.69 -2.17
C PHE A 369 16.13 -8.62 -3.12
N ALA A 370 16.11 -8.85 -4.44
CA ALA A 370 16.42 -7.82 -5.42
C ALA A 370 15.46 -6.62 -5.29
N LEU A 371 14.15 -6.89 -5.17
CA LEU A 371 13.13 -5.88 -4.93
C LEU A 371 13.26 -5.24 -3.53
N ALA A 372 13.71 -5.98 -2.51
CA ALA A 372 13.99 -5.44 -1.19
C ALA A 372 15.11 -4.37 -1.24
N ILE A 373 16.13 -4.55 -2.08
CA ILE A 373 17.16 -3.52 -2.32
C ILE A 373 16.50 -2.28 -2.95
N ALA A 374 15.62 -2.43 -3.93
CA ALA A 374 14.87 -1.31 -4.49
C ALA A 374 14.04 -0.60 -3.41
N PHE A 375 13.42 -1.35 -2.51
CA PHE A 375 12.60 -0.79 -1.42
C PHE A 375 13.43 -0.11 -0.33
N LEU A 376 14.69 -0.49 -0.15
CA LEU A 376 15.63 0.25 0.70
C LEU A 376 15.90 1.66 0.15
N SER A 377 15.87 1.88 -1.17
CA SER A 377 15.96 3.23 -1.73
C SER A 377 14.77 4.11 -1.29
N ILE A 378 13.55 3.56 -1.32
CA ILE A 378 12.33 4.22 -0.84
C ILE A 378 12.41 4.48 0.67
N THR A 379 12.98 3.55 1.42
CA THR A 379 13.19 3.65 2.87
C THR A 379 14.15 4.80 3.22
N VAL A 380 15.22 4.97 2.43
CA VAL A 380 16.12 6.12 2.58
C VAL A 380 15.40 7.42 2.23
N PHE A 381 14.76 7.48 1.06
CA PHE A 381 14.16 8.73 0.57
C PHE A 381 12.93 9.17 1.40
N THR A 382 11.97 8.26 1.58
CA THR A 382 10.68 8.53 2.25
C THR A 382 10.77 8.32 3.75
N GLY A 383 11.49 7.29 4.19
CA GLY A 383 11.65 6.99 5.61
C GLY A 383 12.57 7.98 6.33
N LEU A 384 13.78 8.21 5.82
CA LEU A 384 14.74 9.12 6.46
C LEU A 384 14.49 10.57 6.01
N GLY A 385 14.35 10.80 4.70
CA GLY A 385 14.20 12.15 4.13
C GLY A 385 12.84 12.81 4.35
N GLY A 386 11.80 12.05 4.69
CA GLY A 386 10.46 12.58 4.97
C GLY A 386 9.75 13.18 3.75
N GLN A 387 10.22 12.87 2.54
CA GLN A 387 9.66 13.34 1.27
C GLN A 387 9.34 12.13 0.38
N ILE A 388 8.36 12.25 -0.52
CA ILE A 388 8.01 11.15 -1.43
C ILE A 388 8.66 11.39 -2.81
N SER A 389 9.39 10.39 -3.29
CA SER A 389 9.90 10.33 -4.68
C SER A 389 9.24 9.15 -5.41
N LEU A 390 8.62 9.44 -6.55
CA LEU A 390 8.06 8.46 -7.48
C LEU A 390 9.05 8.10 -8.60
N GLY A 391 10.32 8.49 -8.44
CA GLY A 391 11.39 8.29 -9.43
C GLY A 391 12.12 6.94 -9.35
N GLN A 392 11.84 6.12 -8.34
CA GLN A 392 12.69 4.96 -8.02
C GLN A 392 12.72 3.89 -9.12
N ALA A 393 11.60 3.65 -9.79
CA ALA A 393 11.56 2.73 -10.94
C ALA A 393 12.44 3.24 -12.10
N ALA A 394 12.51 4.55 -12.33
CA ALA A 394 13.39 5.12 -13.34
C ALA A 394 14.86 5.05 -12.94
N PHE A 395 15.21 5.26 -11.67
CA PHE A 395 16.60 5.05 -11.21
C PHE A 395 17.01 3.58 -11.31
N ALA A 396 16.10 2.65 -10.98
CA ALA A 396 16.32 1.22 -11.20
C ALA A 396 16.49 0.90 -12.70
N GLY A 397 15.62 1.44 -13.56
CA GLY A 397 15.74 1.28 -15.00
C GLY A 397 17.07 1.82 -15.55
N ILE A 398 17.52 3.01 -15.11
CA ILE A 398 18.82 3.56 -15.53
C ILE A 398 19.96 2.61 -15.16
N GLY A 399 19.96 2.05 -13.94
CA GLY A 399 20.95 1.05 -13.54
C GLY A 399 20.86 -0.25 -14.33
N GLY A 400 19.64 -0.75 -14.56
CA GLY A 400 19.37 -1.98 -15.31
C GLY A 400 19.78 -1.90 -16.78
N TYR A 401 19.27 -0.90 -17.51
CA TYR A 401 19.59 -0.68 -18.92
C TYR A 401 21.06 -0.32 -19.13
N ALA A 402 21.68 0.49 -18.25
CA ALA A 402 23.11 0.78 -18.37
C ALA A 402 23.96 -0.48 -18.14
N THR A 403 23.62 -1.31 -17.15
CA THR A 403 24.30 -2.58 -16.91
C THR A 403 24.16 -3.52 -18.10
N ALA A 404 22.95 -3.61 -18.67
CA ALA A 404 22.67 -4.43 -19.85
C ALA A 404 23.48 -3.98 -21.07
N ASN A 405 23.40 -2.70 -21.44
CA ASN A 405 24.10 -2.18 -22.61
C ASN A 405 25.63 -2.31 -22.47
N LEU A 406 26.20 -1.98 -21.30
CA LEU A 406 27.64 -2.08 -21.06
C LEU A 406 28.15 -3.54 -21.04
N ALA A 407 27.34 -4.48 -20.55
CA ALA A 407 27.71 -5.89 -20.55
C ALA A 407 27.60 -6.53 -21.95
N THR A 408 26.56 -6.18 -22.72
CA THR A 408 26.28 -6.81 -24.03
C THR A 408 27.05 -6.16 -25.17
N GLU A 409 26.99 -4.83 -25.32
CA GLU A 409 27.57 -4.13 -26.47
C GLU A 409 29.05 -3.84 -26.30
N ASN A 410 29.47 -3.47 -25.08
CA ASN A 410 30.86 -3.14 -24.78
C ASN A 410 31.66 -4.32 -24.24
N GLY A 411 31.03 -5.48 -24.02
CA GLY A 411 31.66 -6.70 -23.53
C GLY A 411 32.30 -6.57 -22.14
N LEU A 412 31.91 -5.57 -21.35
CA LEU A 412 32.48 -5.36 -20.02
C LEU A 412 32.05 -6.47 -19.05
N PRO A 413 32.91 -6.86 -18.08
CA PRO A 413 32.49 -7.76 -17.02
C PRO A 413 31.26 -7.23 -16.30
N VAL A 414 30.25 -8.08 -16.14
CA VAL A 414 28.91 -7.69 -15.65
C VAL A 414 28.94 -6.94 -14.32
N LEU A 415 29.84 -7.29 -13.40
CA LEU A 415 29.98 -6.57 -12.13
C LEU A 415 30.52 -5.14 -12.31
N LEU A 416 31.44 -4.94 -13.24
CA LEU A 416 31.95 -3.60 -13.54
C LEU A 416 30.86 -2.77 -14.24
N ALA A 417 30.13 -3.39 -15.17
CA ALA A 417 28.96 -2.77 -15.80
C ALA A 417 27.91 -2.36 -14.76
N LEU A 418 27.65 -3.21 -13.74
CA LEU A 418 26.75 -2.89 -12.62
C LEU A 418 27.24 -1.68 -11.82
N LEU A 419 28.52 -1.63 -11.46
CA LEU A 419 29.08 -0.51 -10.71
C LEU A 419 29.03 0.80 -11.50
N ILE A 420 29.28 0.77 -12.82
CA ILE A 420 29.14 1.93 -13.70
C ILE A 420 27.66 2.34 -13.81
N GLY A 421 26.74 1.38 -13.93
CA GLY A 421 25.30 1.64 -13.92
C GLY A 421 24.82 2.29 -12.62
N VAL A 422 25.32 1.83 -11.47
CA VAL A 422 25.08 2.46 -10.16
C VAL A 422 25.64 3.88 -10.12
N ALA A 423 26.87 4.09 -10.59
CA ALA A 423 27.49 5.41 -10.64
C ALA A 423 26.68 6.38 -11.53
N LEU A 424 26.19 5.91 -12.68
CA LEU A 424 25.32 6.68 -13.56
C LEU A 424 24.02 7.05 -12.86
N ALA A 425 23.37 6.11 -12.17
CA ALA A 425 22.16 6.38 -11.39
C ALA A 425 22.40 7.41 -10.28
N VAL A 426 23.55 7.34 -9.58
CA VAL A 426 23.97 8.32 -8.57
C VAL A 426 24.13 9.72 -9.19
N VAL A 427 24.80 9.82 -10.33
CA VAL A 427 25.00 11.10 -11.05
C VAL A 427 23.66 11.67 -11.49
N VAL A 428 22.80 10.87 -12.12
CA VAL A 428 21.47 11.32 -12.56
C VAL A 428 20.60 11.71 -11.37
N GLY A 429 20.64 10.96 -10.27
CA GLY A 429 19.95 11.32 -9.03
C GLY A 429 20.44 12.64 -8.44
N ALA A 430 21.75 12.85 -8.38
CA ALA A 430 22.34 14.11 -7.92
C ALA A 430 22.00 15.29 -8.82
N LEU A 431 21.98 15.10 -10.14
CA LEU A 431 21.56 16.11 -11.11
C LEU A 431 20.07 16.42 -10.96
N LEU A 432 19.22 15.42 -10.75
CA LEU A 432 17.80 15.59 -10.48
C LEU A 432 17.54 16.32 -9.15
N ALA A 433 18.46 16.18 -8.20
CA ALA A 433 18.37 16.92 -6.94
C ALA A 433 18.41 18.43 -7.18
N ILE A 434 19.24 18.93 -8.11
CA ILE A 434 19.43 20.37 -8.37
C ILE A 434 18.10 21.11 -8.60
N PRO A 435 17.22 20.68 -9.54
CA PRO A 435 15.90 21.26 -9.68
C PRO A 435 14.97 20.95 -8.50
N ALA A 436 15.03 19.72 -7.96
CA ALA A 436 14.23 19.29 -6.82
C ALA A 436 14.48 20.11 -5.54
N LEU A 437 15.68 20.69 -5.37
CA LEU A 437 16.01 21.59 -4.26
C LEU A 437 15.08 22.80 -4.19
N ARG A 438 14.55 23.25 -5.33
CA ARG A 438 13.65 24.40 -5.43
C ARG A 438 12.20 24.03 -5.11
N LEU A 439 11.89 22.74 -5.06
CA LEU A 439 10.54 22.21 -4.87
C LEU A 439 10.37 21.68 -3.44
N GLY A 440 9.13 21.75 -2.94
CA GLY A 440 8.77 21.23 -1.62
C GLY A 440 7.46 20.45 -1.67
N GLY A 441 7.34 19.45 -0.80
CA GLY A 441 6.11 18.68 -0.62
C GLY A 441 5.64 17.99 -1.91
N ILE A 442 4.40 18.27 -2.30
CA ILE A 442 3.70 17.64 -3.43
C ILE A 442 4.40 17.88 -4.77
N PHE A 443 4.94 19.09 -5.00
CA PHE A 443 5.59 19.42 -6.27
C PHE A 443 6.87 18.62 -6.52
N LEU A 444 7.58 18.25 -5.46
CA LEU A 444 8.74 17.36 -5.56
C LEU A 444 8.31 15.97 -6.05
N THR A 445 7.25 15.42 -5.45
CA THR A 445 6.67 14.13 -5.82
C THR A 445 6.23 14.13 -7.28
N LEU A 446 5.54 15.20 -7.72
CA LEU A 446 5.13 15.38 -9.11
C LEU A 446 6.31 15.50 -10.08
N ALA A 447 7.37 16.23 -9.71
CA ALA A 447 8.58 16.33 -10.53
C ALA A 447 9.28 14.98 -10.69
N THR A 448 9.34 14.16 -9.63
CA THR A 448 9.94 12.82 -9.71
C THR A 448 9.11 11.84 -10.54
N LEU A 449 7.78 11.94 -10.51
CA LEU A 449 6.90 11.16 -11.40
C LEU A 449 7.06 11.59 -12.86
N ALA A 450 7.11 12.90 -13.11
CA ALA A 450 7.37 13.45 -14.44
C ALA A 450 8.72 12.97 -14.99
N PHE A 451 9.77 13.01 -14.16
CA PHE A 451 11.07 12.46 -14.52
C PHE A 451 10.99 10.96 -14.82
N ALA A 452 10.28 10.17 -14.01
CA ALA A 452 10.17 8.73 -14.23
C ALA A 452 9.49 8.39 -15.56
N LEU A 453 8.39 9.07 -15.87
CA LEU A 453 7.65 8.90 -17.11
C LEU A 453 8.43 9.43 -18.32
N MET A 454 9.18 10.52 -18.16
CA MET A 454 10.09 11.02 -19.19
C MET A 454 11.20 10.01 -19.48
N ALA A 455 11.85 9.46 -18.45
CA ALA A 455 12.88 8.44 -18.60
C ALA A 455 12.32 7.18 -19.30
N GLN A 456 11.14 6.72 -18.87
CA GLN A 456 10.47 5.58 -19.50
C GLN A 456 10.18 5.83 -20.99
N ASN A 457 9.57 6.96 -21.34
CA ASN A 457 9.08 7.20 -22.69
C ASN A 457 10.14 7.73 -23.67
N ILE A 458 11.23 8.35 -23.19
CA ILE A 458 12.30 8.89 -24.06
C ILE A 458 13.56 8.03 -24.01
N VAL A 459 13.99 7.60 -22.82
CA VAL A 459 15.27 6.92 -22.64
C VAL A 459 15.12 5.42 -22.86
N PHE A 460 14.16 4.78 -22.18
CA PHE A 460 14.01 3.31 -22.23
C PHE A 460 13.26 2.81 -23.47
N SER A 461 12.54 3.68 -24.18
CA SER A 461 11.93 3.37 -25.48
C SER A 461 12.94 3.41 -26.62
N ASN A 462 14.11 4.02 -26.41
CA ASN A 462 15.13 4.17 -27.44
C ASN A 462 15.81 2.83 -27.70
N GLU A 463 15.83 2.39 -28.96
CA GLU A 463 16.41 1.11 -29.36
C GLU A 463 17.91 0.99 -29.02
N ALA A 464 18.66 2.09 -29.08
CA ALA A 464 20.08 2.11 -28.70
C ALA A 464 20.29 1.80 -27.20
N VAL A 465 19.30 2.09 -26.35
CA VAL A 465 19.38 1.82 -24.92
C VAL A 465 18.75 0.47 -24.57
N ALA A 466 17.65 0.11 -25.25
CA ALA A 466 16.85 -1.07 -24.93
C ALA A 466 17.12 -2.30 -25.79
N GLY A 467 17.94 -2.22 -26.84
CA GLY A 467 18.22 -3.32 -27.77
C GLY A 467 17.05 -3.65 -28.70
N GLY A 468 16.13 -2.70 -28.92
CA GLY A 468 14.93 -2.87 -29.74
C GLY A 468 13.87 -3.81 -29.13
N PRO A 469 12.93 -4.34 -29.94
CA PRO A 469 11.83 -5.20 -29.47
C PRO A 469 12.30 -6.50 -28.81
N ASN A 470 13.50 -6.94 -29.18
CA ASN A 470 14.11 -8.16 -28.67
C ASN A 470 14.81 -7.97 -27.32
N GLY A 471 14.92 -6.75 -26.78
CA GLY A 471 15.59 -6.48 -25.50
C GLY A 471 17.09 -6.76 -25.50
N LEU A 472 17.76 -6.43 -24.40
CA LEU A 472 19.19 -6.72 -24.17
C LEU A 472 19.34 -7.91 -23.22
N ALA A 473 20.19 -8.87 -23.57
CA ALA A 473 20.50 -10.03 -22.73
C ALA A 473 21.56 -9.65 -21.68
N VAL A 474 21.29 -9.97 -20.42
CA VAL A 474 22.17 -9.64 -19.29
C VAL A 474 22.74 -10.94 -18.70
N PRO A 475 24.03 -11.24 -18.91
CA PRO A 475 24.63 -12.43 -18.33
C PRO A 475 24.78 -12.29 -16.82
N ARG A 476 24.82 -13.43 -16.11
CA ARG A 476 25.19 -13.45 -14.69
C ARG A 476 26.72 -13.40 -14.56
N PRO A 477 27.26 -12.96 -13.41
CA PRO A 477 28.70 -12.93 -13.20
C PRO A 477 29.37 -14.31 -13.39
N GLY A 478 30.40 -14.38 -14.23
CA GLY A 478 31.02 -15.65 -14.67
C GLY A 478 31.61 -16.53 -13.54
N PHE A 479 32.00 -15.97 -12.40
CA PHE A 479 32.45 -16.77 -11.24
C PHE A 479 31.32 -17.60 -10.61
N LEU A 480 30.05 -17.28 -10.91
CA LEU A 480 28.88 -18.05 -10.49
C LEU A 480 28.60 -19.24 -11.41
N GLU A 481 29.20 -19.30 -12.60
CA GLU A 481 28.96 -20.31 -13.64
C GLU A 481 29.80 -21.60 -13.47
N GLY A 482 30.69 -21.67 -12.48
CA GLY A 482 31.55 -22.85 -12.26
C GLY A 482 30.81 -24.12 -11.80
N SER A 483 31.40 -25.30 -11.96
CA SER A 483 30.89 -26.53 -11.35
C SER A 483 31.26 -26.58 -9.86
N GLY A 484 30.28 -26.82 -8.99
CA GLY A 484 30.44 -26.75 -7.54
C GLY A 484 29.20 -27.31 -6.86
N PHE A 485 29.26 -27.52 -5.55
CA PHE A 485 28.24 -28.25 -4.78
C PHE A 485 26.83 -27.63 -4.84
N LEU A 486 26.73 -26.31 -5.00
CA LEU A 486 25.46 -25.58 -5.12
C LEU A 486 25.09 -25.36 -6.60
N GLY A 487 23.79 -25.37 -6.90
CA GLY A 487 23.25 -25.06 -8.23
C GLY A 487 23.50 -23.59 -8.65
N ARG A 488 23.44 -23.31 -9.95
CA ARG A 488 23.69 -21.97 -10.52
C ARG A 488 22.78 -20.89 -9.91
N ASP A 489 21.50 -21.20 -9.73
CA ASP A 489 20.50 -20.27 -9.22
C ASP A 489 20.68 -20.00 -7.72
N GLN A 490 21.07 -21.01 -6.93
CA GLN A 490 21.35 -20.87 -5.50
C GLN A 490 22.55 -19.96 -5.23
N ARG A 491 23.61 -20.04 -6.06
CA ARG A 491 24.77 -19.16 -5.92
C ARG A 491 24.44 -17.71 -6.26
N TYR A 492 23.60 -17.51 -7.27
CA TYR A 492 23.10 -16.19 -7.62
C TYR A 492 22.22 -15.62 -6.50
N PHE A 493 21.34 -16.43 -5.90
CA PHE A 493 20.60 -16.05 -4.69
C PHE A 493 21.52 -15.60 -3.55
N LEU A 494 22.60 -16.34 -3.23
CA LEU A 494 23.55 -15.97 -2.19
C LEU A 494 24.26 -14.64 -2.49
N PHE A 495 24.60 -14.38 -3.75
CA PHE A 495 25.14 -13.10 -4.19
C PHE A 495 24.15 -11.95 -3.95
N VAL A 496 22.89 -12.11 -4.36
CA VAL A 496 21.83 -11.10 -4.15
C VAL A 496 21.58 -10.87 -2.65
N PHE A 497 21.53 -11.94 -1.85
CA PHE A 497 21.37 -11.85 -0.40
C PHE A 497 22.55 -11.12 0.26
N ALA A 498 23.77 -11.35 -0.21
CA ALA A 498 24.95 -10.63 0.26
C ALA A 498 24.88 -9.14 -0.10
N CYS A 499 24.51 -8.79 -1.34
CA CYS A 499 24.28 -7.41 -1.74
C CYS A 499 23.21 -6.73 -0.88
N PHE A 500 22.07 -7.41 -0.67
CA PHE A 500 21.01 -6.93 0.21
C PHE A 500 21.51 -6.67 1.63
N THR A 501 22.28 -7.59 2.20
CA THR A 501 22.83 -7.47 3.55
C THR A 501 23.75 -6.26 3.66
N VAL A 502 24.67 -6.07 2.71
CA VAL A 502 25.58 -4.92 2.67
C VAL A 502 24.82 -3.60 2.58
N VAL A 503 23.83 -3.50 1.69
CA VAL A 503 23.01 -2.30 1.53
C VAL A 503 22.15 -2.05 2.78
N GLY A 504 21.56 -3.09 3.36
CA GLY A 504 20.79 -3.00 4.61
C GLY A 504 21.62 -2.44 5.76
N PHE A 505 22.86 -2.94 5.93
CA PHE A 505 23.80 -2.39 6.91
C PHE A 505 24.19 -0.94 6.61
N LEU A 506 24.42 -0.59 5.34
CA LEU A 506 24.71 0.78 4.92
C LEU A 506 23.55 1.73 5.28
N VAL A 507 22.31 1.34 5.04
CA VAL A 507 21.12 2.13 5.42
C VAL A 507 21.01 2.30 6.94
N ILE A 508 21.27 1.24 7.72
CA ILE A 508 21.28 1.32 9.18
C ILE A 508 22.40 2.27 9.66
N PHE A 509 23.59 2.16 9.08
CA PHE A 509 24.72 3.00 9.41
C PHE A 509 24.43 4.48 9.12
N VAL A 510 23.92 4.80 7.91
CA VAL A 510 23.52 6.16 7.52
C VAL A 510 22.46 6.70 8.47
N ARG A 511 21.48 5.88 8.87
CA ARG A 511 20.43 6.27 9.82
C ARG A 511 20.98 6.59 11.21
N SER A 512 21.87 5.77 11.74
CA SER A 512 22.46 5.98 13.08
C SER A 512 23.51 7.10 13.12
N GLY A 513 24.12 7.41 11.97
CA GLY A 513 25.17 8.39 11.83
C GLY A 513 24.68 9.84 11.83
N THR A 514 25.61 10.76 11.62
CA THR A 514 25.35 12.21 11.55
C THR A 514 24.42 12.57 10.39
N THR A 515 24.58 11.93 9.23
CA THR A 515 23.73 12.11 8.05
C THR A 515 22.26 11.83 8.34
N GLY A 516 21.96 10.72 9.02
CA GLY A 516 20.59 10.37 9.43
C GLY A 516 19.97 11.40 10.38
N ARG A 517 20.76 11.94 11.32
CA ARG A 517 20.30 13.02 12.21
C ARG A 517 20.01 14.31 11.46
N TYR A 518 20.80 14.66 10.44
CA TYR A 518 20.51 15.80 9.57
C TYR A 518 19.23 15.61 8.76
N PHE A 519 18.98 14.40 8.24
CA PHE A 519 17.71 14.10 7.57
C PHE A 519 16.52 14.21 8.53
N ALA A 520 16.65 13.69 9.76
CA ALA A 520 15.62 13.82 10.79
C ALA A 520 15.34 15.29 11.15
N ALA A 521 16.37 16.13 11.28
CA ALA A 521 16.23 17.55 11.54
C ALA A 521 15.49 18.28 10.39
N LEU A 522 15.87 18.01 9.14
CA LEU A 522 15.23 18.58 7.95
C LEU A 522 13.78 18.14 7.79
N ARG A 523 13.45 16.91 8.22
CA ARG A 523 12.09 16.38 8.22
C ARG A 523 11.18 17.10 9.22
N GLY A 524 11.70 17.47 10.39
CA GLY A 524 10.92 18.17 11.42
C GLY A 524 10.68 19.63 11.05
N SER A 525 11.74 20.38 10.80
CA SER A 525 11.64 21.76 10.32
C SER A 525 12.91 22.18 9.60
N GLU A 526 12.78 22.47 8.30
CA GLU A 526 13.92 22.94 7.52
C GLU A 526 14.40 24.33 7.97
N THR A 527 13.49 25.20 8.42
CA THR A 527 13.87 26.52 8.95
C THR A 527 14.63 26.38 10.28
N ALA A 528 14.21 25.46 11.15
CA ALA A 528 14.94 25.16 12.38
C ALA A 528 16.31 24.52 12.10
N ALA A 529 16.39 23.55 11.18
CA ALA A 529 17.63 22.90 10.79
C ALA A 529 18.65 23.91 10.20
N ALA A 530 18.18 24.85 9.38
CA ALA A 530 19.03 25.90 8.83
C ALA A 530 19.57 26.85 9.92
N SER A 531 18.79 27.14 10.97
CA SER A 531 19.19 28.03 12.07
C SER A 531 20.36 27.49 12.89
N ILE A 532 20.52 26.16 12.97
CA ILE A 532 21.64 25.48 13.64
C ILE A 532 22.78 25.12 12.67
N GLY A 533 22.79 25.70 11.46
CA GLY A 533 23.89 25.57 10.49
C GLY A 533 23.83 24.34 9.57
N ILE A 534 22.73 23.59 9.52
CA ILE A 534 22.58 22.45 8.62
C ILE A 534 22.29 22.93 7.20
N ASN A 535 23.18 22.63 6.26
CA ASN A 535 22.97 22.94 4.85
C ASN A 535 21.97 21.96 4.21
N GLY A 536 20.70 22.36 4.12
CA GLY A 536 19.63 21.56 3.53
C GLY A 536 19.88 21.15 2.07
N THR A 537 20.56 21.99 1.29
CA THR A 537 20.91 21.72 -0.11
C THR A 537 21.81 20.50 -0.23
N ARG A 538 22.91 20.46 0.53
CA ARG A 538 23.86 19.34 0.51
C ARG A 538 23.20 18.04 0.94
N GLN A 539 22.36 18.10 1.96
CA GLN A 539 21.67 16.91 2.49
C GLN A 539 20.64 16.37 1.49
N ARG A 540 19.86 17.22 0.82
CA ARG A 540 18.92 16.78 -0.22
C ARG A 540 19.62 16.17 -1.43
N VAL A 541 20.74 16.75 -1.89
CA VAL A 541 21.55 16.14 -2.99
C VAL A 541 22.06 14.76 -2.58
N LEU A 542 22.57 14.63 -1.35
CA LEU A 542 23.02 13.34 -0.82
C LEU A 542 21.88 12.32 -0.70
N LEU A 543 20.70 12.75 -0.24
CA LEU A 543 19.51 11.91 -0.15
C LEU A 543 19.10 11.34 -1.52
N PHE A 544 19.06 12.19 -2.54
CA PHE A 544 18.76 11.80 -3.91
C PHE A 544 19.82 10.86 -4.49
N ALA A 545 21.09 11.20 -4.34
CA ALA A 545 22.22 10.41 -4.82
C ALA A 545 22.26 9.00 -4.20
N LEU A 546 22.12 8.89 -2.86
CA LEU A 546 22.10 7.61 -2.15
C LEU A 546 20.90 6.77 -2.55
N SER A 547 19.70 7.37 -2.61
CA SER A 547 18.50 6.67 -3.04
C SER A 547 18.62 6.16 -4.47
N ALA A 548 19.06 7.00 -5.41
CA ALA A 548 19.19 6.63 -6.82
C ALA A 548 20.25 5.55 -7.03
N GLY A 549 21.37 5.59 -6.29
CA GLY A 549 22.38 4.53 -6.34
C GLY A 549 21.87 3.18 -5.84
N ILE A 550 21.12 3.16 -4.72
CA ILE A 550 20.49 1.93 -4.21
C ILE A 550 19.45 1.38 -5.19
N ALA A 551 18.62 2.25 -5.77
CA ALA A 551 17.63 1.84 -6.78
C ALA A 551 18.31 1.31 -8.05
N GLY A 552 19.37 1.98 -8.54
CA GLY A 552 20.15 1.56 -9.70
C GLY A 552 20.84 0.21 -9.50
N LEU A 553 21.37 -0.05 -8.30
CA LEU A 553 21.92 -1.37 -7.94
C LEU A 553 20.84 -2.45 -8.03
N ALA A 554 19.66 -2.17 -7.49
CA ALA A 554 18.54 -3.10 -7.53
C ALA A 554 18.10 -3.42 -8.96
N GLY A 555 18.04 -2.41 -9.84
CA GLY A 555 17.70 -2.62 -11.25
C GLY A 555 18.74 -3.43 -12.02
N GLY A 556 20.04 -3.19 -11.80
CA GLY A 556 21.09 -4.02 -12.41
C GLY A 556 21.06 -5.47 -11.92
N ILE A 557 20.76 -5.69 -10.64
CA ILE A 557 20.54 -7.04 -10.09
C ILE A 557 19.28 -7.67 -10.70
N PHE A 558 18.17 -6.95 -10.74
CA PHE A 558 16.91 -7.45 -11.30
C PHE A 558 17.07 -7.86 -12.78
N ALA A 559 17.76 -7.03 -13.57
CA ALA A 559 18.13 -7.32 -14.95
C ALA A 559 18.92 -8.63 -15.11
N MET A 560 19.86 -8.91 -14.20
CA MET A 560 20.62 -10.17 -14.19
C MET A 560 19.77 -11.38 -13.75
N ASN A 561 18.76 -11.17 -12.90
CA ASN A 561 17.89 -12.27 -12.48
C ASN A 561 16.96 -12.70 -13.63
N SER A 562 16.40 -11.73 -14.35
CA SER A 562 15.54 -11.93 -15.52
C SER A 562 16.31 -12.36 -16.78
N PHE A 563 17.65 -12.35 -16.76
CA PHE A 563 18.58 -12.59 -17.89
C PHE A 563 18.41 -11.65 -19.08
N LYS A 564 17.48 -10.71 -19.01
CA LYS A 564 17.05 -9.87 -20.11
C LYS A 564 16.41 -8.62 -19.56
N VAL A 565 16.59 -7.51 -20.25
CA VAL A 565 15.85 -6.27 -20.03
C VAL A 565 15.13 -5.91 -21.32
N ASN A 566 13.82 -5.70 -21.24
CA ASN A 566 13.02 -5.29 -22.39
C ASN A 566 12.04 -4.18 -22.03
N PHE A 567 11.91 -3.19 -22.92
CA PHE A 567 10.88 -2.17 -22.81
C PHE A 567 9.46 -2.77 -22.95
N ALA A 568 9.30 -3.78 -23.80
CA ALA A 568 8.00 -4.41 -24.07
C ALA A 568 7.45 -5.19 -22.87
N THR A 569 8.30 -5.76 -22.01
CA THR A 569 7.89 -6.45 -20.78
C THR A 569 7.55 -5.49 -19.64
N GLN A 570 7.76 -4.17 -19.84
CA GLN A 570 7.41 -3.09 -18.90
C GLN A 570 7.96 -3.28 -17.47
N GLU A 571 9.11 -3.95 -17.32
CA GLU A 571 9.71 -4.27 -16.01
C GLU A 571 10.02 -3.04 -15.14
N TYR A 572 10.39 -1.91 -15.77
CA TYR A 572 10.71 -0.65 -15.09
C TYR A 572 9.67 0.45 -15.33
N GLN A 573 8.39 0.08 -15.50
CA GLN A 573 7.32 1.05 -15.70
C GLN A 573 7.21 2.00 -14.51
N ALA A 574 7.07 3.31 -14.79
CA ALA A 574 6.94 4.33 -13.75
C ALA A 574 5.73 4.09 -12.84
N LEU A 575 4.64 3.52 -13.38
CA LEU A 575 3.42 3.21 -12.63
C LEU A 575 3.62 2.11 -11.59
N PHE A 576 4.38 1.05 -11.90
CA PHE A 576 4.78 0.06 -10.89
C PHE A 576 5.66 0.70 -9.81
N GLY A 577 6.50 1.67 -10.17
CA GLY A 577 7.26 2.47 -9.20
C GLY A 577 6.40 3.22 -8.19
N VAL A 578 5.21 3.68 -8.59
CA VAL A 578 4.23 4.28 -7.68
C VAL A 578 3.69 3.25 -6.70
N ALA A 579 3.36 2.05 -7.18
CA ALA A 579 2.89 0.94 -6.34
C ALA A 579 3.95 0.52 -5.32
N TRP A 580 5.23 0.50 -5.70
CA TRP A 580 6.34 0.22 -4.78
C TRP A 580 6.38 1.20 -3.60
N VAL A 581 6.21 2.49 -3.88
CA VAL A 581 6.19 3.53 -2.82
C VAL A 581 5.00 3.33 -1.89
N VAL A 582 3.80 3.10 -2.45
CA VAL A 582 2.59 2.85 -1.65
C VAL A 582 2.79 1.65 -0.72
N LEU A 583 3.35 0.56 -1.26
CA LEU A 583 3.57 -0.68 -0.53
C LEU A 583 4.57 -0.50 0.62
N VAL A 584 5.75 0.05 0.33
CA VAL A 584 6.81 0.25 1.34
C VAL A 584 6.35 1.17 2.45
N VAL A 585 5.64 2.24 2.10
CA VAL A 585 5.10 3.16 3.10
C VAL A 585 4.04 2.49 3.97
N SER A 586 3.16 1.68 3.38
CA SER A 586 2.09 0.97 4.11
C SER A 586 2.62 -0.06 5.10
N LEU A 587 3.67 -0.80 4.73
CA LEU A 587 4.24 -1.83 5.58
C LEU A 587 5.24 -1.27 6.60
N GLY A 588 6.03 -0.26 6.22
CA GLY A 588 6.92 0.47 7.11
C GLY A 588 8.10 1.08 6.39
N SER A 589 8.01 2.37 6.03
CA SER A 589 9.08 3.06 5.27
C SER A 589 10.29 3.45 6.10
N ARG A 590 10.25 3.33 7.43
CA ARG A 590 11.36 3.77 8.32
C ARG A 590 12.29 2.63 8.77
N THR A 591 12.02 1.38 8.38
CA THR A 591 12.81 0.21 8.79
C THR A 591 13.24 -0.63 7.61
N VAL A 592 14.42 -1.27 7.75
CA VAL A 592 14.89 -2.31 6.81
C VAL A 592 13.92 -3.49 6.81
N ASP A 593 13.42 -3.87 7.98
CA ASP A 593 12.43 -4.95 8.12
C ASP A 593 11.15 -4.67 7.33
N GLY A 594 10.67 -3.42 7.31
CA GLY A 594 9.51 -3.01 6.52
C GLY A 594 9.74 -3.16 5.01
N ALA A 595 10.93 -2.80 4.53
CA ALA A 595 11.31 -2.98 3.12
C ALA A 595 11.37 -4.46 2.70
N VAL A 596 11.94 -5.32 3.55
CA VAL A 596 12.00 -6.78 3.28
C VAL A 596 10.62 -7.40 3.26
N ASN A 597 9.79 -7.08 4.27
CA ASN A 597 8.42 -7.59 4.33
C ASN A 597 7.59 -7.11 3.13
N ALA A 598 7.79 -5.87 2.69
CA ALA A 598 7.16 -5.36 1.47
C ALA A 598 7.56 -6.18 0.24
N ALA A 599 8.85 -6.43 0.03
CA ALA A 599 9.30 -7.11 -1.17
C ALA A 599 8.87 -8.58 -1.21
N ILE A 600 9.00 -9.29 -0.08
CA ILE A 600 8.54 -10.68 0.04
C ILE A 600 7.03 -10.76 -0.15
N SER A 601 6.27 -9.88 0.50
CA SER A 601 4.80 -9.87 0.34
C SER A 601 4.39 -9.60 -1.11
N PHE A 602 5.07 -8.68 -1.80
CA PHE A 602 4.79 -8.36 -3.20
C PHE A 602 5.00 -9.58 -4.09
N VAL A 603 6.20 -10.17 -4.05
CA VAL A 603 6.57 -11.27 -4.94
C VAL A 603 5.74 -12.53 -4.65
N LEU A 604 5.58 -12.89 -3.38
CA LEU A 604 4.80 -14.08 -3.01
C LEU A 604 3.31 -13.91 -3.29
N PHE A 605 2.75 -12.71 -3.07
CA PHE A 605 1.35 -12.46 -3.36
C PHE A 605 1.06 -12.46 -4.85
N GLN A 606 1.94 -11.85 -5.67
CA GLN A 606 1.81 -11.93 -7.13
C GLN A 606 1.91 -13.36 -7.64
N TRP A 607 2.88 -14.13 -7.13
CA TRP A 607 3.03 -15.54 -7.48
C TRP A 607 1.78 -16.37 -7.13
N LEU A 608 1.23 -16.15 -5.93
CA LEU A 608 0.01 -16.82 -5.49
C LEU A 608 -1.19 -16.47 -6.38
N LEU A 609 -1.31 -15.21 -6.81
CA LEU A 609 -2.37 -14.80 -7.73
C LEU A 609 -2.18 -15.41 -9.12
N SER A 610 -0.98 -15.31 -9.70
CA SER A 610 -0.73 -15.71 -11.10
C SER A 610 -0.68 -17.22 -11.28
N ASP A 611 0.21 -17.89 -10.55
CA ASP A 611 0.59 -19.27 -10.85
C ASP A 611 -0.38 -20.24 -10.18
N TYR A 612 -0.96 -19.83 -9.04
CA TYR A 612 -1.80 -20.69 -8.23
C TYR A 612 -3.31 -20.42 -8.40
N LEU A 613 -3.74 -19.16 -8.33
CA LEU A 613 -5.15 -18.80 -8.52
C LEU A 613 -5.53 -18.55 -9.98
N GLY A 614 -4.56 -18.51 -10.90
CA GLY A 614 -4.80 -18.21 -12.32
C GLY A 614 -5.36 -16.80 -12.55
N MET A 615 -5.20 -15.91 -11.58
CA MET A 615 -5.66 -14.53 -11.61
C MET A 615 -4.59 -13.60 -12.15
N GLU A 616 -5.00 -12.46 -12.70
CA GLU A 616 -4.02 -11.46 -13.14
C GLU A 616 -3.22 -10.92 -11.95
N ALA A 617 -1.89 -10.88 -12.10
CA ALA A 617 -0.98 -10.42 -11.04
C ALA A 617 -1.20 -8.94 -10.65
N THR A 618 -1.86 -8.15 -11.51
CA THR A 618 -2.22 -6.75 -11.24
C THR A 618 -3.27 -6.61 -10.15
N ILE A 619 -4.05 -7.65 -9.84
CA ILE A 619 -4.97 -7.67 -8.68
C ILE A 619 -4.20 -7.42 -7.37
N ALA A 620 -2.90 -7.73 -7.32
CA ALA A 620 -2.04 -7.39 -6.19
C ALA A 620 -2.08 -5.90 -5.81
N LEU A 621 -2.22 -5.03 -6.82
CA LEU A 621 -2.31 -3.58 -6.69
C LEU A 621 -3.53 -3.13 -5.86
N ILE A 622 -4.62 -3.91 -5.88
CA ILE A 622 -5.81 -3.67 -5.05
C ILE A 622 -5.45 -3.82 -3.56
N GLY A 623 -4.78 -4.92 -3.20
CA GLY A 623 -4.30 -5.15 -1.84
C GLY A 623 -3.38 -4.05 -1.35
N PHE A 624 -2.53 -3.51 -2.23
CA PHE A 624 -1.62 -2.41 -1.90
C PHE A 624 -2.34 -1.07 -1.73
N GLY A 625 -3.37 -0.79 -2.54
CA GLY A 625 -4.22 0.39 -2.31
C GLY A 625 -4.94 0.32 -0.98
N PHE A 626 -5.46 -0.84 -0.57
CA PHE A 626 -5.99 -1.03 0.78
C PHE A 626 -4.93 -0.85 1.86
N GLY A 627 -3.69 -1.27 1.59
CA GLY A 627 -2.52 -0.96 2.43
C GLY A 627 -2.36 0.54 2.67
N ALA A 628 -2.52 1.37 1.64
CA ALA A 628 -2.45 2.82 1.78
C ALA A 628 -3.54 3.38 2.71
N ILE A 629 -4.74 2.81 2.67
CA ILE A 629 -5.84 3.18 3.58
C ILE A 629 -5.49 2.80 5.02
N THR A 630 -4.82 1.67 5.25
CA THR A 630 -4.34 1.33 6.60
C THR A 630 -3.21 2.24 7.07
N TYR A 631 -2.33 2.68 6.15
CA TYR A 631 -1.29 3.66 6.45
C TYR A 631 -1.86 5.00 6.92
N ALA A 632 -3.00 5.41 6.36
CA ALA A 632 -3.73 6.60 6.81
C ALA A 632 -4.06 6.58 8.30
N ARG A 633 -4.32 5.39 8.85
CA ARG A 633 -4.61 5.19 10.27
C ARG A 633 -3.35 4.97 11.11
N HIS A 634 -2.31 4.38 10.51
CA HIS A 634 -1.05 4.04 11.16
C HIS A 634 0.15 4.56 10.34
N PRO A 635 0.52 5.86 10.47
CA PRO A 635 1.59 6.49 9.68
C PRO A 635 3.01 5.93 9.92
N GLU A 636 3.19 5.11 10.94
CA GLU A 636 4.39 4.32 11.23
C GLU A 636 4.53 3.05 10.36
N GLY A 637 3.45 2.62 9.71
CA GLY A 637 3.37 1.38 8.94
C GLY A 637 2.95 0.18 9.80
N ILE A 638 2.30 -0.81 9.17
CA ILE A 638 1.69 -1.96 9.86
C ILE A 638 2.73 -2.78 10.65
N VAL A 639 3.91 -3.01 10.07
CA VAL A 639 4.96 -3.86 10.68
C VAL A 639 5.49 -3.18 11.94
N GLU A 640 5.74 -1.88 11.88
CA GLU A 640 6.27 -1.12 13.01
C GLU A 640 5.23 -0.97 14.12
N PHE A 641 3.99 -0.63 13.75
CA PHE A 641 2.88 -0.55 14.69
C PHE A 641 2.74 -1.86 15.48
N ARG A 642 2.67 -3.00 14.78
CA ARG A 642 2.54 -4.33 15.43
C ARG A 642 3.74 -4.69 16.30
N THR A 643 4.95 -4.37 15.83
CA THR A 643 6.16 -4.65 16.61
C THR A 643 6.18 -3.82 17.89
N ARG A 644 5.87 -2.52 17.78
CA ARG A 644 5.77 -1.60 18.94
C ARG A 644 4.71 -2.07 19.92
N THR A 645 3.49 -2.35 19.48
CA THR A 645 2.42 -2.81 20.37
C THR A 645 2.79 -4.13 21.06
N SER A 646 3.43 -5.07 20.35
CA SER A 646 3.87 -6.35 20.94
C SER A 646 4.93 -6.17 22.03
N ILE A 647 5.83 -5.20 21.87
CA ILE A 647 6.88 -4.90 22.86
C ILE A 647 6.25 -4.23 24.08
N LEU A 648 5.37 -3.25 23.85
CA LEU A 648 4.65 -2.55 24.92
C LEU A 648 3.80 -3.52 25.74
N GLU A 649 3.11 -4.46 25.10
CA GLU A 649 2.34 -5.51 25.78
C GLU A 649 3.22 -6.45 26.60
N ARG A 650 4.39 -6.86 26.08
CA ARG A 650 5.35 -7.69 26.83
C ARG A 650 5.89 -6.95 28.04
N ARG A 651 6.20 -5.66 27.90
CA ARG A 651 6.62 -4.81 29.01
C ARG A 651 5.51 -4.65 30.04
N LYS A 652 4.28 -4.33 29.61
CA LYS A 652 3.10 -4.29 30.49
C LYS A 652 2.96 -5.61 31.26
N ALA A 653 3.05 -6.75 30.59
CA ALA A 653 2.98 -8.06 31.24
C ALA A 653 4.13 -8.31 32.23
N THR A 654 5.33 -7.80 31.98
CA THR A 654 6.49 -7.95 32.88
C THR A 654 6.35 -7.09 34.11
N LEU A 655 5.91 -5.83 33.94
CA LEU A 655 5.59 -4.92 35.04
C LEU A 655 4.45 -5.46 35.91
N LEU A 656 3.40 -5.98 35.28
CA LEU A 656 2.31 -6.65 36.00
C LEU A 656 2.80 -7.86 36.78
N LYS A 657 3.71 -8.68 36.22
CA LYS A 657 4.32 -9.82 36.95
C LYS A 657 5.18 -9.38 38.13
N ALA A 658 5.99 -8.32 37.97
CA ALA A 658 6.81 -7.77 39.05
C ALA A 658 5.92 -7.26 40.19
N ARG A 659 4.90 -6.48 39.86
CA ARG A 659 3.89 -6.01 40.81
C ARG A 659 3.13 -7.15 41.48
N THR A 660 2.83 -8.21 40.74
CA THR A 660 2.23 -9.42 41.33
C THR A 660 3.18 -10.06 42.34
N ALA A 661 4.49 -10.10 42.08
CA ALA A 661 5.47 -10.64 43.01
C ALA A 661 5.57 -9.79 44.29
N GLU A 662 5.52 -8.46 44.15
CA GLU A 662 5.43 -7.53 45.28
C GLU A 662 4.13 -7.74 46.09
N MET A 663 2.98 -7.86 45.42
CA MET A 663 1.71 -8.15 46.08
C MET A 663 1.71 -9.51 46.77
N ARG A 664 2.33 -10.54 46.18
CA ARG A 664 2.55 -11.85 46.83
C ARG A 664 3.39 -11.74 48.09
N ALA A 665 4.38 -10.85 48.08
CA ALA A 665 5.21 -10.59 49.25
C ALA A 665 4.42 -9.83 50.33
N ALA A 666 3.51 -8.93 49.94
CA ALA A 666 2.63 -8.18 50.84
C ALA A 666 1.42 -8.98 51.36
N GLY A 667 1.06 -10.11 50.75
CA GLY A 667 -0.03 -10.96 51.19
C GLY A 667 -0.46 -12.01 50.15
N PRO A 668 -1.43 -12.88 50.50
CA PRO A 668 -1.98 -13.84 49.55
C PRO A 668 -2.70 -13.09 48.42
N LEU A 669 -2.30 -13.37 47.19
CA LEU A 669 -3.02 -12.86 46.02
C LEU A 669 -4.49 -13.28 46.08
N PRO A 670 -5.40 -12.49 45.49
CA PRO A 670 -6.74 -12.96 45.21
C PRO A 670 -6.67 -14.33 44.51
N ALA A 671 -7.50 -15.29 44.92
CA ALA A 671 -7.59 -16.63 44.33
C ALA A 671 -7.85 -16.63 42.80
N GLY A 672 -8.14 -15.45 42.25
CA GLY A 672 -8.34 -15.08 40.86
C GLY A 672 -7.10 -15.15 39.93
N TYR A 673 -5.89 -14.96 40.43
CA TYR A 673 -4.73 -14.67 39.56
C TYR A 673 -4.04 -15.91 38.96
N LEU A 674 -4.00 -16.02 37.63
CA LEU A 674 -3.17 -17.00 36.91
C LEU A 674 -2.14 -16.29 36.01
N PRO A 675 -0.85 -16.69 35.99
CA PRO A 675 0.12 -16.08 35.10
C PRO A 675 -0.26 -16.33 33.63
N GLY A 676 -0.62 -15.26 32.90
CA GLY A 676 -1.24 -15.33 31.57
C GLY A 676 -0.45 -16.07 30.48
N ALA A 677 0.85 -16.30 30.67
CA ALA A 677 1.68 -17.03 29.71
C ALA A 677 1.40 -18.55 29.66
N ARG A 678 0.86 -19.14 30.74
CA ARG A 678 0.67 -20.60 30.83
C ARG A 678 -0.55 -21.12 30.06
N VAL A 679 -1.47 -20.27 29.59
CA VAL A 679 -2.69 -20.70 28.86
C VAL A 679 -2.47 -20.72 27.34
N VAL A 680 -1.64 -19.81 26.83
CA VAL A 680 -1.30 -19.71 25.40
C VAL A 680 -0.44 -20.88 24.93
N LEU A 681 0.50 -21.34 25.78
CA LEU A 681 1.42 -22.45 25.48
C LEU A 681 0.72 -23.82 25.28
N PRO A 682 -0.22 -24.26 26.14
CA PRO A 682 -0.95 -25.52 25.98
C PRO A 682 -1.89 -25.55 24.77
N ALA A 683 -2.51 -24.42 24.43
CA ALA A 683 -3.42 -24.31 23.28
C ALA A 683 -2.68 -24.44 21.93
N LEU A 684 -1.42 -23.98 21.87
CA LEU A 684 -0.58 -24.06 20.67
C LEU A 684 0.15 -25.41 20.52
N ALA A 685 0.29 -26.20 21.59
CA ALA A 685 1.05 -27.44 21.57
C ALA A 685 0.49 -28.48 20.58
N GLY A 686 -0.84 -28.69 20.55
CA GLY A 686 -1.48 -29.65 19.64
C GLY A 686 -1.32 -29.29 18.16
N PRO A 687 -1.69 -28.07 17.73
CA PRO A 687 -1.53 -27.62 16.35
C PRO A 687 -0.08 -27.59 15.86
N VAL A 688 0.86 -27.20 16.73
CA VAL A 688 2.30 -27.15 16.41
C VAL A 688 2.89 -28.55 16.25
N VAL A 689 2.49 -29.50 17.11
CA VAL A 689 2.90 -30.91 16.99
C VAL A 689 2.32 -31.55 15.74
N LEU A 690 1.08 -31.24 15.37
CA LEU A 690 0.45 -31.70 14.13
C LEU A 690 1.18 -31.13 12.89
N LEU A 691 1.48 -29.83 12.87
CA LEU A 691 2.24 -29.19 11.79
C LEU A 691 3.66 -29.76 11.66
N LEU A 692 4.38 -29.95 12.77
CA LEU A 692 5.70 -30.56 12.79
C LEU A 692 5.67 -32.00 12.26
N ALA A 693 4.66 -32.79 12.65
CA ALA A 693 4.49 -34.16 12.17
C ALA A 693 4.22 -34.20 10.65
N ILE A 694 3.41 -33.28 10.12
CA ILE A 694 3.13 -33.18 8.68
C ILE A 694 4.39 -32.75 7.91
N VAL A 695 5.12 -31.74 8.41
CA VAL A 695 6.36 -31.24 7.79
C VAL A 695 7.46 -32.32 7.78
N VAL A 696 7.71 -32.98 8.91
CA VAL A 696 8.74 -34.03 9.04
C VAL A 696 8.44 -35.23 8.14
N ARG A 697 7.17 -35.62 8.02
CA ARG A 697 6.76 -36.77 7.21
C ARG A 697 6.94 -36.54 5.71
N ARG A 698 6.63 -35.34 5.20
CA ARG A 698 6.77 -35.01 3.78
C ARG A 698 8.24 -34.82 3.37
N ILE A 699 9.09 -34.36 4.28
CA ILE A 699 10.55 -34.29 4.09
C ILE A 699 11.17 -35.70 4.01
N LEU A 700 10.56 -36.71 4.65
CA LEU A 700 11.07 -38.09 4.72
C LEU A 700 10.41 -39.08 3.73
N GLY A 701 9.45 -38.66 2.90
CA GLY A 701 9.01 -39.39 1.70
C GLY A 701 8.24 -40.72 1.91
N GLY A 702 7.45 -40.90 2.98
CA GLY A 702 6.68 -42.14 3.21
C GLY A 702 5.28 -42.17 2.56
N PRO A 703 4.79 -43.30 2.02
CA PRO A 703 3.46 -43.43 1.42
C PRO A 703 2.33 -43.50 2.47
N ASP A 704 1.11 -43.15 2.04
CA ASP A 704 -0.21 -43.32 2.68
C ASP A 704 -0.55 -42.52 3.96
N GLY A 705 -1.20 -41.34 3.79
CA GLY A 705 -2.16 -40.71 4.73
C GLY A 705 -1.80 -40.51 6.21
N ALA A 706 -2.05 -39.33 6.79
CA ALA A 706 -2.06 -39.18 8.26
C ALA A 706 -3.17 -40.05 8.86
N PRO A 707 -2.89 -40.98 9.78
CA PRO A 707 -3.95 -41.82 10.30
C PRO A 707 -4.87 -40.96 11.18
N VAL A 708 -6.19 -41.04 10.94
CA VAL A 708 -7.24 -40.21 11.56
C VAL A 708 -7.16 -40.18 13.08
N TRP A 709 -6.65 -41.24 13.71
CA TRP A 709 -6.45 -41.32 15.15
C TRP A 709 -5.39 -40.35 15.68
N LEU A 710 -4.38 -39.97 14.88
CA LEU A 710 -3.34 -39.02 15.29
C LEU A 710 -3.89 -37.59 15.36
N ILE A 711 -4.80 -37.24 14.44
CA ILE A 711 -5.57 -35.99 14.47
C ILE A 711 -6.46 -35.97 15.72
N ALA A 712 -7.15 -37.08 16.01
CA ALA A 712 -7.98 -37.19 17.20
C ALA A 712 -7.16 -37.04 18.50
N VAL A 713 -5.99 -37.68 18.60
CA VAL A 713 -5.13 -37.64 19.79
C VAL A 713 -4.51 -36.25 20.02
N CYS A 714 -4.25 -35.46 18.98
CA CYS A 714 -3.72 -34.11 19.12
C CYS A 714 -4.81 -33.04 19.30
N VAL A 715 -5.92 -33.15 18.58
CA VAL A 715 -6.97 -32.12 18.54
C VAL A 715 -7.91 -32.23 19.74
N VAL A 716 -8.32 -33.45 20.13
CA VAL A 716 -9.30 -33.64 21.21
C VAL A 716 -8.80 -33.11 22.56
N PRO A 717 -7.55 -33.36 23.00
CA PRO A 717 -7.06 -32.81 24.27
C PRO A 717 -6.91 -31.29 24.28
N SER A 718 -6.43 -30.69 23.19
CA SER A 718 -6.30 -29.22 23.06
C SER A 718 -7.66 -28.54 23.09
N VAL A 719 -8.66 -29.15 22.47
CA VAL A 719 -10.05 -28.69 22.48
C VAL A 719 -10.67 -28.82 23.88
N LEU A 720 -10.56 -29.98 24.52
CA LEU A 720 -11.08 -30.19 25.88
C LEU A 720 -10.46 -29.21 26.89
N PHE A 721 -9.17 -28.94 26.76
CA PHE A 721 -8.49 -27.93 27.56
C PHE A 721 -9.07 -26.52 27.33
N ALA A 722 -9.29 -26.13 26.07
CA ALA A 722 -9.87 -24.84 25.72
C ALA A 722 -11.31 -24.68 26.27
N LEU A 723 -12.14 -25.72 26.17
CA LEU A 723 -13.50 -25.74 26.72
C LEU A 723 -13.48 -25.61 28.25
N ALA A 724 -12.62 -26.38 28.93
CA ALA A 724 -12.47 -26.32 30.38
C ALA A 724 -12.00 -24.93 30.85
N TRP A 725 -11.07 -24.31 30.11
CA TRP A 725 -10.60 -22.96 30.39
C TRP A 725 -11.72 -21.92 30.21
N ILE A 726 -12.45 -21.93 29.09
CA ILE A 726 -13.56 -21.00 28.83
C ILE A 726 -14.64 -21.11 29.91
N ALA A 727 -15.05 -22.34 30.25
CA ALA A 727 -16.08 -22.58 31.25
C ALA A 727 -15.69 -22.03 32.63
N TRP A 728 -14.41 -22.18 32.98
CA TRP A 728 -13.84 -21.65 34.21
C TRP A 728 -13.77 -20.12 34.21
N THR A 729 -13.31 -19.50 33.11
CA THR A 729 -13.22 -18.04 32.97
C THR A 729 -14.59 -17.38 33.06
N HIS A 730 -15.60 -17.97 32.41
CA HIS A 730 -16.99 -17.51 32.51
C HIS A 730 -17.50 -17.54 33.96
N ARG A 731 -17.31 -18.65 34.70
CA ARG A 731 -17.73 -18.74 36.12
C ARG A 731 -17.10 -17.65 36.98
N ARG A 732 -15.86 -17.27 36.69
CA ARG A 732 -15.16 -16.21 37.43
C ARG A 732 -15.64 -14.81 37.10
N LEU A 733 -15.85 -14.50 35.82
CA LEU A 733 -16.40 -13.21 35.40
C LEU A 733 -17.82 -13.01 35.97
N VAL A 734 -18.63 -14.07 36.05
CA VAL A 734 -19.95 -14.04 36.71
C VAL A 734 -19.82 -13.76 38.21
N ALA A 735 -18.82 -14.32 38.89
CA ALA A 735 -18.57 -14.03 40.31
C ALA A 735 -18.19 -12.56 40.57
N GLN A 736 -17.70 -11.85 39.53
CA GLN A 736 -17.33 -10.43 39.57
C GLN A 736 -18.41 -9.50 38.98
N GLY A 737 -19.63 -9.99 38.77
CA GLY A 737 -20.77 -9.17 38.29
C GLY A 737 -21.09 -9.29 36.80
N GLY A 738 -20.49 -10.24 36.08
CA GLY A 738 -20.85 -10.56 34.68
C GLY A 738 -22.20 -11.27 34.51
N TYR A 739 -22.73 -11.31 33.29
CA TYR A 739 -24.03 -11.93 32.97
C TYR A 739 -24.14 -13.43 33.30
N ARG A 740 -25.14 -13.80 34.11
CA ARG A 740 -25.41 -15.21 34.48
C ARG A 740 -25.86 -16.12 33.33
N TRP A 741 -26.26 -15.57 32.19
CA TRP A 741 -26.87 -16.31 31.09
C TRP A 741 -25.85 -16.90 30.10
N GLY A 742 -24.55 -16.68 30.30
CA GLY A 742 -23.55 -17.07 29.29
C GLY A 742 -23.32 -18.53 29.10
N TRP A 743 -23.58 -19.33 30.13
CA TRP A 743 -23.56 -20.77 30.01
C TRP A 743 -24.61 -21.28 29.01
N TRP A 744 -25.79 -20.64 28.95
CA TRP A 744 -26.86 -20.99 28.01
C TRP A 744 -26.53 -20.60 26.57
N VAL A 745 -25.83 -19.48 26.36
CA VAL A 745 -25.37 -19.04 25.03
C VAL A 745 -24.28 -19.96 24.49
N LEU A 746 -23.34 -20.38 25.35
CA LEU A 746 -22.30 -21.36 25.01
C LEU A 746 -22.89 -22.72 24.65
N LEU A 747 -23.85 -23.21 25.45
CA LEU A 747 -24.60 -24.43 25.17
C LEU A 747 -25.37 -24.33 23.85
N GLY A 748 -26.07 -23.23 23.61
CA GLY A 748 -26.79 -22.97 22.36
C GLY A 748 -25.86 -23.01 21.14
N GLY A 749 -24.71 -22.34 21.19
CA GLY A 749 -23.71 -22.37 20.12
C GLY A 749 -23.15 -23.77 19.87
N THR A 750 -22.92 -24.56 20.92
CA THR A 750 -22.46 -25.95 20.81
C THR A 750 -23.49 -26.83 20.12
N VAL A 751 -24.76 -26.70 20.48
CA VAL A 751 -25.85 -27.47 19.89
C VAL A 751 -26.01 -27.10 18.41
N VAL A 752 -25.97 -25.81 18.08
CA VAL A 752 -25.99 -25.34 16.68
C VAL A 752 -24.80 -25.87 15.89
N GLY A 753 -23.59 -25.78 16.45
CA GLY A 753 -22.39 -26.33 15.82
C GLY A 753 -22.44 -27.84 15.62
N LEU A 754 -22.98 -28.57 16.59
CA LEU A 754 -23.14 -30.03 16.52
C LEU A 754 -24.13 -30.41 15.41
N LEU A 755 -25.26 -29.70 15.33
CA LEU A 755 -26.25 -29.88 14.26
C LEU A 755 -25.67 -29.54 12.88
N VAL A 756 -24.88 -28.47 12.75
CA VAL A 756 -24.20 -28.10 11.50
C VAL A 756 -23.13 -29.13 11.12
N GLY A 757 -22.30 -29.56 12.07
CA GLY A 757 -21.28 -30.59 11.82
C GLY A 757 -21.88 -31.94 11.46
N TRP A 758 -22.99 -32.32 12.11
CA TRP A 758 -23.76 -33.52 11.79
C TRP A 758 -24.44 -33.42 10.42
N TYR A 759 -25.00 -32.26 10.06
CA TYR A 759 -25.59 -32.02 8.74
C TYR A 759 -24.54 -32.08 7.61
N LEU A 760 -23.36 -31.50 7.83
CA LEU A 760 -22.26 -31.51 6.86
C LEU A 760 -21.59 -32.87 6.67
N THR A 761 -21.81 -33.83 7.59
CA THR A 761 -21.19 -35.17 7.56
C THR A 761 -22.18 -36.32 7.58
N GLY A 762 -23.48 -36.05 7.51
CA GLY A 762 -24.54 -37.05 7.62
C GLY A 762 -24.82 -37.82 6.31
N PRO A 763 -25.40 -39.03 6.40
CA PRO A 763 -25.66 -39.90 5.25
C PRO A 763 -26.77 -39.40 4.29
N ALA A 764 -27.40 -38.25 4.57
CA ALA A 764 -28.48 -37.66 3.77
C ALA A 764 -28.02 -36.50 2.88
N ALA A 765 -26.72 -36.26 2.73
CA ALA A 765 -26.21 -35.45 1.63
C ALA A 765 -26.35 -36.27 0.34
N GLU A 766 -27.59 -36.38 -0.18
CA GLU A 766 -27.82 -36.88 -1.53
C GLU A 766 -26.95 -36.09 -2.52
N PRO A 767 -26.40 -36.73 -3.56
CA PRO A 767 -25.55 -36.08 -4.55
C PRO A 767 -26.39 -35.13 -5.42
N SER A 768 -26.70 -33.94 -4.91
CA SER A 768 -27.44 -32.94 -5.67
C SER A 768 -26.48 -32.01 -6.43
N ALA A 769 -26.57 -32.14 -7.76
CA ALA A 769 -26.40 -31.15 -8.83
C ALA A 769 -25.05 -30.99 -9.58
N PHE A 770 -23.88 -31.43 -9.09
CA PHE A 770 -22.63 -31.16 -9.84
C PHE A 770 -21.57 -32.28 -9.75
N GLY A 771 -21.54 -33.17 -10.76
CA GLY A 771 -20.36 -33.97 -11.16
C GLY A 771 -20.36 -35.47 -10.80
N PRO A 772 -19.67 -36.33 -11.58
CA PRO A 772 -19.69 -37.79 -11.40
C PRO A 772 -18.89 -38.30 -10.17
N PRO A 773 -19.16 -39.53 -9.69
CA PRO A 773 -18.89 -39.97 -8.31
C PRO A 773 -17.45 -40.39 -8.00
N ASP A 774 -16.60 -40.59 -9.01
CA ASP A 774 -15.33 -41.34 -8.85
C ASP A 774 -14.12 -40.48 -8.42
N SER A 775 -14.29 -39.17 -8.23
CA SER A 775 -13.23 -38.25 -7.79
C SER A 775 -13.38 -37.77 -6.34
N TRP A 776 -14.28 -38.34 -5.55
CA TRP A 776 -14.57 -37.85 -4.20
C TRP A 776 -14.01 -38.84 -3.19
N VAL A 777 -12.74 -38.66 -2.81
CA VAL A 777 -12.26 -39.21 -1.54
C VAL A 777 -12.89 -38.35 -0.45
N TRP A 778 -14.11 -38.71 -0.04
CA TRP A 778 -14.58 -38.31 1.27
C TRP A 778 -13.48 -38.71 2.24
N ILE A 779 -13.06 -37.80 3.13
CA ILE A 779 -12.41 -38.28 4.34
C ILE A 779 -13.45 -39.22 4.93
N ASP A 780 -13.17 -40.52 4.97
CA ASP A 780 -13.92 -41.52 5.75
C ASP A 780 -13.75 -41.20 7.24
N ALA A 781 -14.17 -40.00 7.61
CA ALA A 781 -14.30 -39.53 8.96
C ALA A 781 -15.68 -39.99 9.41
N PRO A 782 -15.76 -40.87 10.41
CA PRO A 782 -17.05 -41.33 10.88
C PRO A 782 -17.87 -40.11 11.37
N THR A 783 -19.17 -40.11 11.10
CA THR A 783 -20.10 -38.97 11.28
C THR A 783 -20.04 -38.35 12.68
N TRP A 784 -19.68 -39.13 13.70
CA TRP A 784 -19.47 -38.65 15.07
C TRP A 784 -18.28 -37.68 15.19
N LEU A 785 -17.22 -37.83 14.38
CA LEU A 785 -16.07 -36.94 14.36
C LEU A 785 -16.43 -35.57 13.77
N GLY A 786 -17.22 -35.56 12.68
CA GLY A 786 -17.76 -34.34 12.08
C GLY A 786 -18.69 -33.57 13.00
N ALA A 787 -19.61 -34.28 13.67
CA ALA A 787 -20.48 -33.71 14.69
C ALA A 787 -19.68 -33.15 15.89
N LEU A 788 -18.61 -33.83 16.31
CA LEU A 788 -17.75 -33.42 17.42
C LEU A 788 -16.93 -32.17 17.07
N VAL A 789 -16.36 -32.10 15.87
CA VAL A 789 -15.67 -30.90 15.37
C VAL A 789 -16.64 -29.72 15.22
N GLY A 790 -17.84 -29.97 14.68
CA GLY A 790 -18.89 -28.96 14.57
C GLY A 790 -19.33 -28.40 15.92
N ALA A 791 -19.58 -29.27 16.91
CA ALA A 791 -19.94 -28.87 18.27
C ALA A 791 -18.89 -27.93 18.89
N VAL A 792 -17.62 -28.26 18.68
CA VAL A 792 -16.47 -27.50 19.19
C VAL A 792 -16.37 -26.14 18.51
N CYS A 793 -16.52 -26.08 17.18
CA CYS A 793 -16.54 -24.83 16.43
C CYS A 793 -17.70 -23.93 16.89
N GLY A 794 -18.90 -24.50 17.06
CA GLY A 794 -20.07 -23.79 17.55
C GLY A 794 -19.88 -23.21 18.96
N PHE A 795 -19.29 -23.99 19.89
CA PHE A 795 -18.94 -23.49 21.22
C PHE A 795 -17.90 -22.36 21.16
N ALA A 796 -16.84 -22.53 20.35
CA ALA A 796 -15.78 -21.53 20.23
C ALA A 796 -16.30 -20.21 19.65
N VAL A 797 -17.19 -20.26 18.66
CA VAL A 797 -17.85 -19.09 18.08
C VAL A 797 -18.75 -18.40 19.12
N ALA A 798 -19.57 -19.15 19.87
CA ALA A 798 -20.38 -18.57 20.93
C ALA A 798 -19.52 -17.94 22.04
N ALA A 799 -18.42 -18.58 22.42
CA ALA A 799 -17.48 -18.04 23.40
C ALA A 799 -16.85 -16.73 22.92
N PHE A 800 -16.42 -16.70 21.66
CA PHE A 800 -15.82 -15.54 21.01
C PHE A 800 -16.71 -14.30 21.13
N PHE A 801 -18.02 -14.43 20.88
CA PHE A 801 -18.95 -13.30 20.99
C PHE A 801 -19.25 -12.88 22.43
N MET A 802 -19.12 -13.78 23.39
CA MET A 802 -19.74 -13.60 24.71
C MET A 802 -18.79 -13.13 25.82
N LEU A 803 -17.53 -13.60 25.80
CA LEU A 803 -16.52 -13.22 26.81
C LEU A 803 -16.10 -11.73 26.78
N PRO A 804 -16.01 -11.01 25.64
CA PRO A 804 -15.57 -9.61 25.66
C PRO A 804 -16.64 -8.72 26.27
N VAL A 805 -17.91 -9.07 26.05
CA VAL A 805 -19.06 -8.40 26.67
C VAL A 805 -19.04 -8.60 28.18
N HIS A 806 -18.64 -9.79 28.66
CA HIS A 806 -18.44 -10.03 30.09
C HIS A 806 -17.31 -9.19 30.68
N VAL A 807 -16.15 -9.17 30.01
CA VAL A 807 -14.99 -8.38 30.45
C VAL A 807 -15.34 -6.90 30.49
N GLU A 808 -16.03 -6.39 29.48
CA GLU A 808 -16.48 -5.01 29.41
C GLU A 808 -17.50 -4.67 30.52
N GLN A 809 -18.45 -5.55 30.80
CA GLN A 809 -19.42 -5.33 31.87
C GLN A 809 -18.76 -5.32 33.25
N VAL A 810 -17.88 -6.30 33.53
CA VAL A 810 -17.13 -6.35 34.80
C VAL A 810 -16.23 -5.13 34.94
N ALA A 811 -15.59 -4.68 33.85
CA ALA A 811 -14.81 -3.45 33.83
C ALA A 811 -15.67 -2.22 34.20
N ARG A 812 -16.89 -2.10 33.66
CA ARG A 812 -17.82 -1.01 34.03
C ARG A 812 -18.29 -1.10 35.49
N VAL A 813 -18.54 -2.31 36.00
CA VAL A 813 -18.93 -2.52 37.41
C VAL A 813 -17.80 -2.12 38.37
N LEU A 814 -16.55 -2.32 37.93
CA LEU A 814 -15.34 -1.92 38.65
C LEU A 814 -14.88 -0.48 38.32
N ASP A 815 -15.73 0.32 37.69
CA ASP A 815 -15.52 1.74 37.34
C ASP A 815 -14.33 2.06 36.42
N PHE A 816 -13.91 1.11 35.57
CA PHE A 816 -12.91 1.36 34.54
C PHE A 816 -13.48 2.22 33.41
N ARG A 817 -12.83 3.33 33.10
CA ARG A 817 -13.25 4.25 32.02
C ARG A 817 -13.10 3.66 30.61
N ILE A 818 -12.14 2.75 30.41
CA ILE A 818 -11.89 2.09 29.12
C ILE A 818 -11.69 0.59 29.36
N PRO A 819 -12.55 -0.29 28.82
CA PRO A 819 -12.40 -1.72 29.00
C PRO A 819 -11.15 -2.23 28.23
N PRO A 820 -10.33 -3.10 28.84
CA PRO A 820 -9.06 -3.57 28.26
C PRO A 820 -9.22 -4.43 27.00
N VAL A 821 -10.43 -4.89 26.68
CA VAL A 821 -10.75 -5.66 25.48
C VAL A 821 -11.97 -5.04 24.81
N THR A 822 -11.79 -4.48 23.60
CA THR A 822 -12.90 -4.02 22.76
C THR A 822 -12.87 -4.71 21.41
N TRP A 823 -14.05 -4.99 20.86
CA TRP A 823 -14.22 -5.46 19.48
C TRP A 823 -13.61 -4.49 18.44
N ARG A 824 -13.56 -3.19 18.78
CA ARG A 824 -13.04 -2.11 17.93
C ARG A 824 -11.51 -2.08 17.83
N ALA A 825 -10.77 -2.70 18.77
CA ALA A 825 -9.30 -2.75 18.73
C ALA A 825 -8.74 -3.68 17.62
N GLY A 826 -9.60 -4.28 16.79
CA GLY A 826 -9.22 -4.74 15.44
C GLY A 826 -8.17 -5.84 15.39
N ARG A 827 -8.04 -6.67 16.44
CA ARG A 827 -7.12 -7.82 16.45
C ARG A 827 -7.75 -9.06 15.84
N ALA A 828 -8.29 -8.94 14.63
CA ALA A 828 -8.42 -10.11 13.76
C ALA A 828 -7.13 -10.14 12.92
N PRO A 829 -6.24 -11.13 13.10
CA PRO A 829 -4.95 -11.16 12.44
C PRO A 829 -5.10 -11.58 10.97
N THR A 830 -5.66 -10.72 10.11
CA THR A 830 -5.93 -11.00 8.68
C THR A 830 -4.71 -11.45 7.89
N ILE A 831 -3.51 -11.06 8.32
CA ILE A 831 -2.23 -11.51 7.72
C ILE A 831 -1.87 -12.96 8.10
N TRP A 832 -2.23 -13.41 9.31
CA TRP A 832 -2.01 -14.79 9.75
C TRP A 832 -3.13 -15.72 9.28
N ILE A 833 -4.30 -15.15 8.96
CA ILE A 833 -5.33 -15.82 8.20
C ILE A 833 -4.76 -16.23 6.84
N VAL A 834 -4.17 -15.29 6.11
CA VAL A 834 -3.55 -15.54 4.79
C VAL A 834 -2.31 -16.44 4.87
N LEU A 835 -1.44 -16.29 5.88
CA LEU A 835 -0.26 -17.15 6.04
C LEU A 835 -0.61 -18.57 6.51
N GLY A 836 -1.61 -18.71 7.37
CA GLY A 836 -2.16 -19.99 7.79
C GLY A 836 -2.84 -20.73 6.63
N THR A 837 -3.53 -19.98 5.75
CA THR A 837 -4.07 -20.47 4.47
C THR A 837 -2.98 -21.07 3.58
N PHE A 838 -1.87 -20.36 3.48
CA PHE A 838 -0.73 -20.73 2.65
C PHE A 838 -0.03 -22.00 3.17
N LEU A 839 0.15 -22.11 4.50
CA LEU A 839 0.76 -23.26 5.15
C LEU A 839 -0.16 -24.49 5.22
N SER A 840 -1.48 -24.30 5.35
CA SER A 840 -2.46 -25.39 5.31
C SER A 840 -2.62 -25.98 3.91
N TYR A 841 -2.59 -25.13 2.88
CA TYR A 841 -2.57 -25.56 1.48
C TYR A 841 -1.30 -26.35 1.14
N TRP A 842 -0.15 -25.91 1.67
CA TRP A 842 1.12 -26.62 1.51
C TRP A 842 1.12 -28.00 2.19
N ALA A 843 0.35 -28.15 3.28
CA ALA A 843 0.23 -29.37 4.07
C ALA A 843 -0.75 -30.41 3.48
N SER A 844 -1.64 -30.04 2.57
CA SER A 844 -2.73 -30.91 2.07
C SER A 844 -2.51 -31.48 0.66
N ASP A 845 -1.27 -31.52 0.16
CA ASP A 845 -0.92 -32.08 -1.16
C ASP A 845 -1.81 -31.59 -2.33
N GLY A 846 -2.37 -30.38 -2.24
CA GLY A 846 -3.16 -29.78 -3.31
C GLY A 846 -4.54 -30.41 -3.57
N TRP A 847 -5.05 -31.32 -2.73
CA TRP A 847 -6.35 -31.97 -2.96
C TRP A 847 -7.35 -31.66 -1.84
N VAL A 848 -7.96 -30.47 -1.92
CA VAL A 848 -9.19 -30.13 -1.19
C VAL A 848 -10.17 -29.55 -2.22
N PRO A 849 -11.41 -30.09 -2.33
CA PRO A 849 -12.40 -29.55 -3.25
C PRO A 849 -12.59 -28.04 -3.03
N PRO A 850 -12.63 -27.21 -4.09
CA PRO A 850 -12.66 -25.75 -3.99
C PRO A 850 -13.77 -25.19 -3.08
N PHE A 851 -14.89 -25.93 -2.94
CA PHE A 851 -16.04 -25.50 -2.15
C PHE A 851 -15.88 -25.72 -0.63
N LEU A 852 -14.96 -26.60 -0.17
CA LEU A 852 -14.69 -26.85 1.25
C LEU A 852 -13.52 -26.05 1.81
N TRP A 853 -12.74 -25.42 0.93
CA TRP A 853 -11.65 -24.52 1.29
C TRP A 853 -12.10 -23.45 2.30
N PRO A 854 -13.21 -22.71 2.10
CA PRO A 854 -13.61 -21.65 3.02
C PRO A 854 -13.86 -22.17 4.43
N LEU A 855 -14.34 -23.41 4.58
CA LEU A 855 -14.66 -24.02 5.87
C LEU A 855 -13.39 -24.43 6.63
N TYR A 856 -12.43 -25.07 5.96
CA TYR A 856 -11.15 -25.50 6.55
C TYR A 856 -10.25 -24.31 6.91
N LEU A 857 -10.28 -23.29 6.05
CA LEU A 857 -9.69 -21.99 6.29
C LEU A 857 -10.26 -21.36 7.55
N MET A 858 -11.59 -21.27 7.63
CA MET A 858 -12.31 -20.66 8.73
C MET A 858 -12.04 -21.37 10.06
N THR A 859 -11.87 -22.70 10.08
CA THR A 859 -11.61 -23.44 11.32
C THR A 859 -10.19 -23.24 11.85
N MET A 860 -9.16 -23.26 11.00
CA MET A 860 -7.77 -23.02 11.42
C MET A 860 -7.54 -21.56 11.84
N VAL A 861 -8.14 -20.64 11.08
CA VAL A 861 -8.18 -19.21 11.36
C VAL A 861 -8.89 -18.93 12.67
N ALA A 862 -10.07 -19.54 12.87
CA ALA A 862 -10.79 -19.44 14.13
C ALA A 862 -9.95 -20.00 15.26
N ALA A 863 -9.25 -21.12 15.11
CA ALA A 863 -8.43 -21.70 16.18
C ALA A 863 -7.25 -20.77 16.59
N ILE A 864 -6.56 -20.16 15.63
CA ILE A 864 -5.44 -19.24 15.91
C ILE A 864 -5.97 -17.91 16.47
N ALA A 865 -7.03 -17.35 15.88
CA ALA A 865 -7.66 -16.12 16.36
C ALA A 865 -8.23 -16.31 17.76
N VAL A 866 -8.94 -17.41 18.02
CA VAL A 866 -9.48 -17.77 19.34
C VAL A 866 -8.35 -17.98 20.34
N SER A 867 -7.25 -18.65 19.99
CA SER A 867 -6.14 -18.86 20.96
C SER A 867 -5.40 -17.57 21.34
N GLN A 868 -5.15 -16.66 20.39
CA GLN A 868 -4.57 -15.35 20.69
C GLN A 868 -5.54 -14.48 21.50
N TRP A 869 -6.82 -14.55 21.16
CA TRP A 869 -7.88 -13.85 21.85
C TRP A 869 -8.10 -14.37 23.28
N MET A 870 -8.01 -15.68 23.52
CA MET A 870 -8.03 -16.28 24.86
C MET A 870 -6.90 -15.72 25.73
N GLY A 871 -5.70 -15.55 25.17
CA GLY A 871 -4.57 -14.93 25.86
C GLY A 871 -4.85 -13.48 26.28
N GLN A 872 -5.53 -12.70 25.43
CA GLN A 872 -5.90 -11.32 25.73
C GLN A 872 -7.00 -11.23 26.78
N VAL A 873 -8.04 -12.05 26.66
CA VAL A 873 -9.12 -12.14 27.65
C VAL A 873 -8.57 -12.57 29.01
N GLN A 874 -7.61 -13.51 29.06
CA GLN A 874 -6.92 -13.89 30.29
C GLN A 874 -6.12 -12.72 30.87
N GLY A 875 -5.36 -12.00 30.03
CA GLY A 875 -4.58 -10.83 30.43
C GLY A 875 -5.47 -9.75 31.04
N ALA A 876 -6.57 -9.41 30.37
CA ALA A 876 -7.57 -8.46 30.84
C ALA A 876 -8.27 -8.90 32.13
N SER A 877 -8.67 -10.17 32.22
CA SER A 877 -9.26 -10.73 33.44
C SER A 877 -8.28 -10.66 34.62
N ASN A 878 -6.99 -10.89 34.37
CA ASN A 878 -5.95 -10.75 35.39
C ASN A 878 -5.74 -9.28 35.81
N GLU A 879 -5.78 -8.34 34.87
CA GLU A 879 -5.70 -6.90 35.17
C GLU A 879 -6.87 -6.45 36.05
N LEU A 880 -8.10 -6.88 35.73
CA LEU A 880 -9.29 -6.60 36.54
C LEU A 880 -9.21 -7.19 37.95
N VAL A 881 -8.58 -8.36 38.11
CA VAL A 881 -8.39 -9.02 39.43
C VAL A 881 -7.35 -8.30 40.31
N ILE A 882 -6.34 -7.68 39.70
CA ILE A 882 -5.25 -7.01 40.41
C ILE A 882 -5.60 -5.54 40.76
N GLY A 883 -6.57 -4.95 40.07
CA GLY A 883 -7.01 -3.56 40.26
C GLY A 883 -6.14 -2.54 39.50
N GLU A 884 -6.76 -1.47 39.01
CA GLU A 884 -6.04 -0.29 38.51
C GLU A 884 -5.45 0.51 39.68
N VAL A 885 -4.37 1.23 39.41
CA VAL A 885 -3.67 2.05 40.41
C VAL A 885 -4.61 3.17 40.89
N ASP A 886 -4.93 3.20 42.20
CA ASP A 886 -5.17 4.46 42.90
C ASP A 886 -3.86 5.25 42.85
N VAL A 887 -3.69 6.05 41.80
CA VAL A 887 -2.72 7.14 41.85
C VAL A 887 -3.41 8.19 42.70
N ALA A 888 -2.72 8.69 43.73
CA ALA A 888 -3.22 9.71 44.65
C ALA A 888 -4.07 10.78 43.93
N PRO A 889 -5.16 11.26 44.55
CA PRO A 889 -6.14 12.13 43.90
C PRO A 889 -5.45 13.38 43.32
N GLY A 890 -5.42 13.47 41.99
CA GLY A 890 -4.86 14.64 41.28
C GLY A 890 -4.17 14.40 39.93
N VAL A 891 -3.92 13.15 39.50
CA VAL A 891 -3.26 12.88 38.21
C VAL A 891 -4.28 12.35 37.18
N PRO A 892 -4.62 13.12 36.13
CA PRO A 892 -5.59 12.68 35.13
C PRO A 892 -4.96 11.63 34.19
N LEU A 893 -5.65 10.49 34.05
CA LEU A 893 -5.33 9.43 33.09
C LEU A 893 -5.85 9.80 31.69
N ALA A 894 -4.91 10.04 30.77
CA ALA A 894 -5.10 9.95 29.33
C ALA A 894 -3.95 9.12 28.76
N GLU A 895 -4.14 8.46 27.61
CA GLU A 895 -3.18 7.59 26.92
C GLU A 895 -1.79 8.21 26.64
N ASP A 896 -1.63 9.51 26.89
CA ASP A 896 -0.38 10.28 26.78
C ASP A 896 0.51 10.24 28.04
N ALA A 897 0.09 9.57 29.12
CA ALA A 897 0.81 9.53 30.40
C ALA A 897 1.78 8.33 30.56
N LEU A 898 2.45 7.88 29.49
CA LEU A 898 3.76 7.24 29.67
C LEU A 898 4.76 8.37 29.92
N PRO A 899 5.51 8.39 31.03
CA PRO A 899 6.42 9.49 31.31
C PRO A 899 7.44 9.61 30.17
N GLU A 900 7.44 10.75 29.47
CA GLU A 900 8.45 11.07 28.44
C GLU A 900 9.86 11.24 29.04
N THR A 901 9.98 11.30 30.37
CA THR A 901 11.24 11.25 31.10
C THR A 901 11.10 10.34 32.31
N LEU A 902 11.92 9.29 32.36
CA LEU A 902 12.13 8.51 33.58
C LEU A 902 12.79 9.41 34.64
N PRO A 903 12.40 9.33 35.93
CA PRO A 903 13.28 9.76 37.00
C PRO A 903 14.57 8.92 36.91
N GLU A 904 15.70 9.60 37.06
CA GLU A 904 17.05 9.06 37.04
C GLU A 904 17.17 7.75 37.84
N LEU A 905 17.39 6.65 37.13
CA LEU A 905 18.02 5.43 37.65
C LEU A 905 19.43 5.33 37.05
N ALA A 906 20.22 6.38 37.30
CA ALA A 906 21.67 6.29 37.37
C ALA A 906 22.03 6.50 38.85
N ASP A 907 23.06 5.79 39.32
CA ASP A 907 23.70 5.93 40.65
C ASP A 907 23.29 4.97 41.78
N ALA A 908 22.87 3.74 41.50
CA ALA A 908 22.80 2.69 42.53
C ALA A 908 23.93 1.65 42.51
N ASP A 909 24.85 1.66 41.54
CA ASP A 909 25.87 0.60 41.40
C ASP A 909 27.33 1.10 41.27
N LEU A 910 27.63 2.32 41.71
CA LEU A 910 29.01 2.84 41.74
C LEU A 910 29.38 3.42 43.11
N ALA A 911 29.73 2.55 44.06
CA ALA A 911 30.57 2.92 45.19
C ALA A 911 31.53 1.78 45.54
N PRO A 912 32.86 1.96 45.37
CA PRO A 912 33.85 1.12 46.02
C PRO A 912 34.21 1.70 47.40
N SER A 913 34.59 0.78 48.31
CA SER A 913 35.38 0.97 49.55
C SER A 913 34.69 1.52 50.81
N GLY A 914 34.58 0.63 51.80
CA GLY A 914 35.19 0.70 53.14
C GLY A 914 35.19 2.02 53.92
N GLY A 915 34.64 1.96 55.15
CA GLY A 915 34.90 2.93 56.22
C GLY A 915 33.82 2.88 57.31
N ALA A 916 34.21 2.51 58.53
CA ALA A 916 33.36 2.33 59.72
C ALA A 916 32.84 3.66 60.32
N PRO A 917 31.89 3.64 61.28
CA PRO A 917 31.01 4.76 61.61
C PRO A 917 31.57 5.67 62.72
N SER A 918 31.21 6.95 62.64
CA SER A 918 31.11 7.88 63.77
C SER A 918 30.10 8.98 63.44
#